data_AF-A0A8H3FLV9-F1
#
_entry.id   AF-A0A8H3FLV9-F1
#
_cell.length_a   1.000
_cell.length_b   1.000
_cell.length_c   1.000
_cell.angle_alpha   90.00
_cell.angle_beta   90.00
_cell.angle_gamma   90.00
#
_symmetry.space_group_name_H-M   'P 1'
#
loop_
_entity.id
_entity.type
_entity.pdbx_description
1 polymer ?
#
loop_
_entity_poly.entity_id
_entity_poly.type
_entity_poly.pdbx_seq_one_letter_code
_entity_poly.pdbx_strand_id
1 'polypeptide(L)'
;MSQALQSAGRLQPGLRLAQAISEFEASLSDQQKILFRAQKSQQPSINDVMRLTAEIDRNVKGSRRSYGPRWTNFLEGVQRFASIGDILVGGSQCLPACGAWTVAIANHASYMDQLSTFFMQLGQDAPRYQQMASVWPKSKTLQKCLIEYFIVVTELCQHIFKICNQPLLKQLLTTMHSPLNSFQSKLGVWASAIRDEMHIQTSILIKAEADESKQLRQSSMSLMTLFRKYQTRISKQDFLDRISKYDHRTPWKRIRKCGNTTLLGTNQEYAQWLAMDDAAILSFTGKLGAGKSVILANMVDDIILTRPQTPVAYFFCQHDIASSLQAEIICGSIIRQILEQVFKQNWIPEDLDLNQEGLSNRNIPLEMEELIGILPKAVKGKVYVILDGLDECEPRIQRQLLKHICDVQQQCRVLLCIASRQELNAVTMLRNTALIRTSLPKYNPDIEEFIDAELHDRLASNELNVGNHCILKAIEDLPSDLPETYRRLLQRAKTKHQQALQTQILQWMITSKRPLTTEELKECLSVVQGDSSWDNNKIVNSTQAILDCCGGLVSIDEEDFTVRVVHPSVKQFVLSEDAATWPWAVNLVDAQTATALIVLTYLNLRLVGSQLIKRKKPAVDANTISNHIINSVTATGKYPNDVGFSLIAQTQESDATNYRFRGYAIKYWCRHLVDLEDIPETLCSLLMVLLEDRRIDLTRWLEEGRSAWLIAASHNRPGLVQIFLQTQNIGHTANSMIAESLVTAAIHGGIQVLDSLFRCYSPDLNAKYHGQHRTLLHYAAQHNQVDVIDFLFGLQVQLEGNAVVIDPEVEDIKRKTAMDLAACDRHLAVVERLCKYHKRYARFSYRMRKALSVAAAEDQVEIIEKLLGYGDFPIGKVFLKLAGCDLINPAVIEMMVVPFMFNGGSSNDIGEALTSAIGIDNEEHFKCLWPLYEENYKQDHVEPLLIRAMRFKAFAIIELLLEIGNLDLRSIDQWCIRNKNATPNENDNPTLLHLAAETNHLAVVTALLATDWIDPSSKDWRGKTALDIARKHRCKAIVKVLKAHAEKKSIDLAGR
;
A
#
# COMPACT_ATOMS: atom_id res chain seq x y z
N MET A 1 45.26 -26.20 29.33
CA MET A 1 43.89 -26.03 28.78
C MET A 1 42.79 -26.63 29.66
N SER A 2 42.98 -27.73 30.41
CA SER A 2 41.91 -28.30 31.26
C SER A 2 41.59 -27.50 32.55
N GLN A 3 42.55 -26.78 33.13
CA GLN A 3 42.30 -25.93 34.32
C GLN A 3 41.60 -24.60 34.00
N ALA A 4 41.77 -24.04 32.79
CA ALA A 4 41.06 -22.84 32.35
C ALA A 4 39.57 -23.11 32.02
N LEU A 5 39.27 -24.31 31.54
CA LEU A 5 37.91 -24.81 31.31
C LEU A 5 37.16 -25.09 32.64
N GLN A 6 37.86 -25.49 33.70
CA GLN A 6 37.26 -25.67 35.03
C GLN A 6 36.99 -24.35 35.77
N SER A 7 37.75 -23.28 35.51
CA SER A 7 37.48 -21.95 36.07
C SER A 7 36.37 -21.21 35.34
N ALA A 8 36.18 -21.43 34.03
CA ALA A 8 35.13 -20.81 33.24
C ALA A 8 33.71 -21.23 33.67
N GLY A 9 33.53 -22.50 34.08
CA GLY A 9 32.23 -23.03 34.53
C GLY A 9 31.69 -22.45 35.85
N ARG A 10 32.49 -21.64 36.59
CA ARG A 10 32.09 -21.01 37.87
C ARG A 10 31.68 -19.54 37.76
N LEU A 11 31.85 -18.91 36.59
CA LEU A 11 31.53 -17.50 36.38
C LEU A 11 30.05 -17.31 36.02
N GLN A 12 29.42 -16.25 36.56
CA GLN A 12 28.07 -15.88 36.14
C GLN A 12 28.03 -15.66 34.61
N PRO A 13 26.95 -16.04 33.92
CA PRO A 13 26.86 -15.96 32.45
C PRO A 13 27.29 -14.60 31.87
N GLY A 14 26.93 -13.49 32.52
CA GLY A 14 27.34 -12.14 32.08
C GLY A 14 28.85 -11.90 32.11
N LEU A 15 29.59 -12.46 33.08
CA LEU A 15 31.05 -12.36 33.14
C LEU A 15 31.73 -13.19 32.03
N ARG A 16 31.12 -14.31 31.63
CA ARG A 16 31.62 -15.12 30.51
C ARG A 16 31.44 -14.41 29.17
N LEU A 17 30.32 -13.72 28.97
CA LEU A 17 30.11 -12.87 27.80
C LEU A 17 31.13 -11.72 27.77
N ALA A 18 31.38 -11.06 28.92
CA ALA A 18 32.42 -10.03 29.05
C ALA A 18 33.79 -10.52 28.60
N GLN A 19 34.14 -11.73 29.04
CA GLN A 19 35.41 -12.37 28.72
C GLN A 19 35.50 -12.66 27.22
N ALA A 20 34.48 -13.26 26.61
CA ALA A 20 34.45 -13.57 25.18
C ALA A 20 34.60 -12.30 24.31
N ILE A 21 33.95 -11.20 24.69
CA ILE A 21 34.07 -9.90 23.99
C ILE A 21 35.47 -9.31 24.14
N SER A 22 36.06 -9.38 25.34
CA SER A 22 37.42 -8.90 25.59
C SER A 22 38.46 -9.69 24.79
N GLU A 23 38.31 -11.02 24.72
CA GLU A 23 39.15 -11.91 23.90
C GLU A 23 38.99 -11.65 22.40
N PHE A 24 37.81 -11.23 21.94
CA PHE A 24 37.60 -10.76 20.57
C PHE A 24 38.28 -9.41 20.32
N GLU A 25 38.06 -8.40 21.18
CA GLU A 25 38.68 -7.07 21.05
C GLU A 25 40.22 -7.14 21.06
N ALA A 26 40.80 -8.06 21.84
CA ALA A 26 42.23 -8.31 21.88
C ALA A 26 42.80 -8.83 20.54
N SER A 27 41.97 -9.49 19.72
CA SER A 27 42.39 -10.02 18.42
C SER A 27 42.42 -8.97 17.30
N LEU A 28 41.78 -7.81 17.49
CA LEU A 28 41.66 -6.75 16.49
C LEU A 28 42.93 -5.88 16.36
N SER A 29 43.18 -5.32 15.17
CA SER A 29 44.21 -4.28 14.96
C SER A 29 43.79 -2.93 15.56
N ASP A 30 44.72 -1.99 15.70
CA ASP A 30 44.45 -0.70 16.37
C ASP A 30 43.42 0.17 15.63
N GLN A 31 43.41 0.17 14.29
CA GLN A 31 42.37 0.84 13.50
C GLN A 31 41.00 0.17 13.68
N GLN A 32 40.97 -1.16 13.73
CA GLN A 32 39.74 -1.94 13.93
C GLN A 32 39.17 -1.80 15.33
N LYS A 33 40.02 -1.66 16.36
CA LYS A 33 39.59 -1.34 17.73
C LYS A 33 38.89 0.01 17.81
N ILE A 34 39.31 1.00 17.02
CA ILE A 34 38.66 2.32 16.98
C ILE A 34 37.24 2.17 16.41
N LEU A 35 37.07 1.46 15.29
CA LEU A 35 35.77 1.18 14.69
C LEU A 35 34.86 0.38 15.63
N PHE A 36 35.40 -0.68 16.23
CA PHE A 36 34.70 -1.50 17.23
C PHE A 36 34.24 -0.68 18.43
N ARG A 37 35.07 0.24 18.94
CA ARG A 37 34.74 1.13 20.07
C ARG A 37 33.75 2.22 19.72
N ALA A 38 33.81 2.78 18.51
CA ALA A 38 32.82 3.75 18.03
C ALA A 38 31.41 3.13 17.94
N GLN A 39 31.31 1.83 17.65
CA GLN A 39 30.05 1.10 17.62
C GLN A 39 29.52 0.68 19.01
N LYS A 40 30.34 0.73 20.08
CA LYS A 40 29.89 0.41 21.45
C LYS A 40 28.86 1.39 22.03
N SER A 41 28.76 2.60 21.47
CA SER A 41 27.97 3.71 22.05
C SER A 41 26.63 4.00 21.36
N GLN A 42 26.37 3.39 20.21
CA GLN A 42 25.16 3.63 19.43
C GLN A 42 24.39 2.33 19.21
N GLN A 43 23.12 2.27 19.63
CA GLN A 43 22.25 1.13 19.35
C GLN A 43 21.96 1.11 17.84
N PRO A 44 22.43 0.09 17.09
CA PRO A 44 22.21 0.06 15.66
C PRO A 44 20.71 -0.09 15.38
N SER A 45 20.25 0.54 14.31
CA SER A 45 18.93 0.44 13.69
C SER A 45 18.95 -0.56 12.54
N ILE A 46 17.79 -1.00 12.06
CA ILE A 46 17.72 -1.92 10.91
C ILE A 46 18.37 -1.31 9.66
N ASN A 47 18.29 0.02 9.50
CA ASN A 47 18.99 0.72 8.43
C ASN A 47 20.50 0.58 8.55
N ASP A 48 21.05 0.42 9.76
CA ASP A 48 22.48 0.17 9.94
C ASP A 48 22.87 -1.25 9.49
N VAL A 49 21.97 -2.23 9.60
CA VAL A 49 22.17 -3.57 9.00
C VAL A 49 22.20 -3.46 7.49
N MET A 50 21.22 -2.77 6.89
CA MET A 50 21.13 -2.57 5.44
C MET A 50 22.37 -1.84 4.90
N ARG A 51 22.82 -0.82 5.63
CA ARG A 51 24.01 -0.05 5.29
C ARG A 51 25.28 -0.87 5.38
N LEU A 52 25.42 -1.67 6.44
CA LEU A 52 26.53 -2.62 6.59
C LEU A 52 26.54 -3.64 5.44
N THR A 53 25.39 -4.21 5.10
CA THR A 53 25.28 -5.18 4.01
C THR A 53 25.64 -4.57 2.66
N ALA A 54 25.22 -3.33 2.42
CA ALA A 54 25.59 -2.59 1.23
C ALA A 54 27.09 -2.24 1.18
N GLU A 55 27.71 -1.93 2.33
CA GLU A 55 29.15 -1.69 2.45
C GLU A 55 29.97 -2.96 2.19
N ILE A 56 29.51 -4.10 2.71
CA ILE A 56 30.10 -5.42 2.43
C ILE A 56 30.06 -5.70 0.92
N ASP A 57 28.89 -5.56 0.29
CA ASP A 57 28.74 -5.81 -1.15
C ASP A 57 29.62 -4.87 -2.00
N ARG A 58 29.85 -3.62 -1.54
CA ARG A 58 30.77 -2.66 -2.19
C ARG A 58 32.25 -3.01 -2.00
N ASN A 59 32.62 -3.59 -0.86
CA ASN A 59 34.00 -3.94 -0.53
C ASN A 59 34.48 -5.24 -1.20
N VAL A 60 33.56 -6.15 -1.54
CA VAL A 60 33.87 -7.34 -2.34
C VAL A 60 34.02 -6.95 -3.82
N LYS A 61 35.13 -6.27 -4.15
CA LYS A 61 35.46 -5.92 -5.53
C LYS A 61 35.64 -7.19 -6.36
N GLY A 62 34.81 -7.37 -7.39
CA GLY A 62 34.91 -8.46 -8.36
C GLY A 62 34.00 -9.67 -8.08
N SER A 63 33.26 -9.72 -6.96
CA SER A 63 32.18 -10.71 -6.83
C SER A 63 30.86 -10.12 -7.34
N ARG A 64 30.22 -10.87 -8.24
CA ARG A 64 28.99 -10.48 -8.96
C ARG A 64 27.71 -10.85 -8.18
N ARG A 65 27.85 -11.69 -7.13
CA ARG A 65 26.78 -12.08 -6.21
C ARG A 65 26.67 -11.07 -5.07
N SER A 66 25.45 -10.64 -4.72
CA SER A 66 25.24 -9.88 -3.49
C SER A 66 25.23 -10.85 -2.31
N TYR A 67 26.10 -10.66 -1.33
CA TYR A 67 26.13 -11.47 -0.11
C TYR A 67 25.40 -10.78 1.04
N GLY A 68 25.31 -9.45 1.00
CA GLY A 68 24.64 -8.62 2.00
C GLY A 68 23.25 -9.12 2.40
N PRO A 69 22.31 -9.33 1.45
CA PRO A 69 20.95 -9.78 1.75
C PRO A 69 20.89 -11.09 2.53
N ARG A 70 21.82 -12.03 2.26
CA ARG A 70 21.87 -13.34 2.93
C ARG A 70 22.21 -13.23 4.41
N TRP A 71 22.79 -12.11 4.86
CA TRP A 71 23.17 -11.90 6.25
C TRP A 71 22.14 -11.09 7.02
N THR A 72 21.24 -10.38 6.32
CA THR A 72 20.32 -9.42 6.95
C THR A 72 19.47 -10.06 8.03
N ASN A 73 18.91 -11.26 7.81
CA ASN A 73 18.04 -11.92 8.78
C ASN A 73 18.78 -12.27 10.08
N PHE A 74 20.00 -12.80 9.96
CA PHE A 74 20.86 -13.12 11.09
C PHE A 74 21.28 -11.86 11.85
N LEU A 75 21.80 -10.86 11.13
CA LEU A 75 22.26 -9.60 11.73
C LEU A 75 21.12 -8.84 12.42
N GLU A 76 19.94 -8.79 11.78
CA GLU A 76 18.73 -8.21 12.35
C GLU A 76 18.28 -8.95 13.62
N GLY A 77 18.32 -10.28 13.61
CA GLY A 77 18.05 -11.10 14.78
C GLY A 77 19.00 -10.77 15.93
N VAL A 78 20.31 -10.90 15.70
CA VAL A 78 21.38 -10.64 16.68
C VAL A 78 21.27 -9.23 17.27
N GLN A 79 21.08 -8.21 16.41
CA GLN A 79 20.96 -6.82 16.82
C GLN A 79 19.71 -6.53 17.67
N ARG A 80 18.56 -7.05 17.27
CA ARG A 80 17.32 -6.93 18.05
C ARG A 80 17.50 -7.55 19.42
N PHE A 81 18.19 -8.67 19.52
CA PHE A 81 18.48 -9.33 20.79
C PHE A 81 19.44 -8.55 21.68
N ALA A 82 20.52 -8.01 21.11
CA ALA A 82 21.50 -7.29 21.89
C ALA A 82 20.94 -6.02 22.52
N SER A 83 20.00 -5.37 21.83
CA SER A 83 19.34 -4.19 22.36
C SER A 83 18.54 -4.41 23.66
N ILE A 84 18.01 -5.61 23.88
CA ILE A 84 17.29 -5.96 25.11
C ILE A 84 18.27 -6.25 26.26
N GLY A 85 19.36 -6.96 25.95
CA GLY A 85 20.40 -7.29 26.92
C GLY A 85 20.89 -6.06 27.66
N ASP A 86 21.19 -4.98 26.92
CA ASP A 86 21.73 -3.76 27.51
C ASP A 86 20.68 -2.91 28.25
N ILE A 87 19.40 -2.95 27.85
CA ILE A 87 18.31 -2.21 28.52
C ILE A 87 17.97 -2.84 29.88
N LEU A 88 18.08 -4.16 30.03
CA LEU A 88 17.59 -4.89 31.20
C LEU A 88 18.68 -5.40 32.15
N VAL A 89 19.90 -5.64 31.67
CA VAL A 89 21.01 -6.14 32.50
C VAL A 89 21.86 -5.00 33.06
N GLY A 90 21.71 -3.77 32.56
CA GLY A 90 22.51 -2.63 33.04
C GLY A 90 24.02 -2.78 32.82
N GLY A 91 24.43 -3.73 31.96
CA GLY A 91 25.82 -4.03 31.62
C GLY A 91 26.00 -3.96 30.11
N SER A 92 26.85 -3.04 29.66
CA SER A 92 27.06 -2.56 28.29
C SER A 92 27.74 -3.56 27.33
N GLN A 93 27.38 -4.84 27.35
CA GLN A 93 28.19 -5.90 26.72
C GLN A 93 27.54 -6.56 25.51
N CYS A 94 26.22 -6.49 25.34
CA CYS A 94 25.59 -7.12 24.18
C CYS A 94 25.74 -6.28 22.88
N LEU A 95 25.70 -4.93 22.96
CA LEU A 95 26.01 -4.06 21.80
C LEU A 95 27.43 -4.27 21.25
N PRO A 96 28.50 -4.29 22.08
CA PRO A 96 29.85 -4.58 21.60
C PRO A 96 29.96 -5.93 20.88
N ALA A 97 29.26 -6.97 21.34
CA ALA A 97 29.24 -8.28 20.65
C ALA A 97 28.61 -8.18 19.24
N CYS A 98 27.69 -7.24 18.99
CA CYS A 98 27.14 -6.99 17.66
C CYS A 98 28.12 -6.28 16.73
N GLY A 99 28.92 -5.34 17.26
CA GLY A 99 29.99 -4.66 16.51
C GLY A 99 31.18 -5.58 16.18
N ALA A 100 31.20 -6.81 16.67
CA ALA A 100 32.25 -7.77 16.33
C ALA A 100 32.13 -8.23 14.87
N TRP A 101 30.90 -8.33 14.36
CA TRP A 101 30.61 -8.81 13.00
C TRP A 101 31.01 -7.83 11.91
N THR A 102 30.75 -6.54 12.11
CA THR A 102 31.13 -5.46 11.18
C THR A 102 32.64 -5.50 10.91
N VAL A 103 33.44 -5.66 11.95
CA VAL A 103 34.90 -5.72 11.86
C VAL A 103 35.39 -7.09 11.37
N ALA A 104 34.72 -8.18 11.75
CA ALA A 104 35.15 -9.52 11.40
C ALA A 104 35.08 -9.81 9.90
N ILE A 105 34.13 -9.17 9.20
CA ILE A 105 33.77 -9.58 7.84
C ILE A 105 34.16 -8.56 6.75
N ALA A 106 34.52 -7.32 7.12
CA ALA A 106 34.67 -6.22 6.16
C ALA A 106 35.73 -6.34 5.04
N ASN A 107 36.54 -7.41 4.95
CA ASN A 107 37.75 -7.41 4.11
C ASN A 107 38.10 -8.70 3.33
N HIS A 108 37.24 -9.73 3.24
CA HIS A 108 37.70 -11.04 2.74
C HIS A 108 36.73 -11.73 1.78
N ALA A 109 36.99 -11.60 0.46
CA ALA A 109 36.15 -12.09 -0.63
C ALA A 109 36.12 -13.62 -0.80
N SER A 110 37.19 -14.34 -0.42
CA SER A 110 37.42 -15.74 -0.78
C SER A 110 36.51 -16.77 -0.09
N TYR A 111 35.77 -16.39 0.95
CA TYR A 111 34.89 -17.28 1.73
C TYR A 111 33.42 -16.84 1.79
N MET A 112 33.07 -15.82 1.00
CA MET A 112 31.78 -15.14 1.10
C MET A 112 30.61 -16.05 0.75
N ASP A 113 30.74 -16.92 -0.26
CA ASP A 113 29.69 -17.89 -0.60
C ASP A 113 29.37 -18.84 0.56
N GLN A 114 30.39 -19.48 1.14
CA GLN A 114 30.21 -20.44 2.24
C GLN A 114 29.66 -19.78 3.51
N LEU A 115 30.19 -18.60 3.88
CA LEU A 115 29.70 -17.83 5.02
C LEU A 115 28.27 -17.34 4.79
N SER A 116 27.93 -16.92 3.56
CA SER A 116 26.58 -16.44 3.23
C SER A 116 25.51 -17.52 3.36
N THR A 117 25.76 -18.73 2.86
CA THR A 117 24.84 -19.85 3.01
C THR A 117 24.67 -20.25 4.47
N PHE A 118 25.77 -20.26 5.23
CA PHE A 118 25.74 -20.55 6.66
C PHE A 118 24.93 -19.53 7.47
N PHE A 119 25.15 -18.23 7.26
CA PHE A 119 24.41 -17.18 7.98
C PHE A 119 22.95 -17.11 7.59
N MET A 120 22.63 -17.40 6.33
CA MET A 120 21.25 -17.47 5.88
C MET A 120 20.46 -18.53 6.65
N GLN A 121 21.03 -19.74 6.80
CA GLN A 121 20.44 -20.82 7.60
C GLN A 121 20.30 -20.42 9.09
N LEU A 122 21.36 -19.86 9.69
CA LEU A 122 21.33 -19.41 11.08
C LEU A 122 20.32 -18.29 11.35
N GLY A 123 20.14 -17.37 10.41
CA GLY A 123 19.22 -16.26 10.53
C GLY A 123 17.74 -16.68 10.59
N GLN A 124 17.41 -17.85 10.03
CA GLN A 124 16.06 -18.42 10.07
C GLN A 124 15.78 -19.13 11.40
N ASP A 125 16.78 -19.82 11.95
CA ASP A 125 16.70 -20.48 13.25
C ASP A 125 16.79 -19.50 14.42
N ALA A 126 17.22 -18.26 14.16
CA ALA A 126 17.30 -17.22 15.16
C ALA A 126 15.92 -17.02 15.83
N PRO A 127 15.87 -16.91 17.17
CA PRO A 127 14.60 -16.67 17.87
C PRO A 127 13.89 -15.42 17.32
N ARG A 128 12.56 -15.36 17.39
CA ARG A 128 11.81 -14.17 16.96
C ARG A 128 11.57 -13.22 18.13
N TYR A 129 12.18 -12.04 18.04
CA TYR A 129 12.23 -11.00 19.07
C TYR A 129 10.89 -10.53 19.64
N GLN A 130 9.85 -10.35 18.80
CA GLN A 130 8.62 -9.65 19.19
C GLN A 130 7.87 -10.31 20.36
N GLN A 131 8.02 -11.62 20.54
CA GLN A 131 7.36 -12.39 21.59
C GLN A 131 8.20 -12.51 22.89
N MET A 132 9.50 -12.17 22.85
CA MET A 132 10.44 -12.41 23.95
C MET A 132 10.43 -11.32 25.02
N ALA A 133 10.20 -10.08 24.59
CA ALA A 133 10.49 -8.92 25.41
C ALA A 133 9.53 -8.75 26.61
N SER A 134 8.32 -9.29 26.53
CA SER A 134 7.33 -9.30 27.63
C SER A 134 7.64 -10.34 28.71
N VAL A 135 8.34 -11.41 28.32
CA VAL A 135 8.64 -12.59 29.14
C VAL A 135 10.03 -12.51 29.78
N TRP A 136 10.98 -11.91 29.07
CA TRP A 136 12.41 -11.88 29.43
C TRP A 136 12.73 -11.47 30.88
N PRO A 137 12.13 -10.40 31.45
CA PRO A 137 12.42 -10.02 32.83
C PRO A 137 12.00 -11.06 33.86
N LYS A 138 11.07 -11.95 33.51
CA LYS A 138 10.41 -12.90 34.42
C LYS A 138 11.12 -14.25 34.49
N SER A 139 11.77 -14.69 33.40
CA SER A 139 12.46 -16.00 33.35
C SER A 139 13.98 -15.86 33.44
N LYS A 140 14.54 -16.27 34.59
CA LYS A 140 16.00 -16.43 34.77
C LYS A 140 16.58 -17.52 33.87
N THR A 141 15.77 -18.50 33.45
CA THR A 141 16.17 -19.56 32.53
C THR A 141 16.36 -19.01 31.13
N LEU A 142 15.39 -18.23 30.64
CA LEU A 142 15.47 -17.54 29.35
C LEU A 142 16.69 -16.62 29.29
N GLN A 143 16.94 -15.87 30.38
CA GLN A 143 18.13 -15.02 30.53
C GLN A 143 19.44 -15.78 30.34
N LYS A 144 19.57 -16.96 30.94
CA LYS A 144 20.75 -17.81 30.78
C LYS A 144 20.89 -18.30 29.33
N CYS A 145 19.84 -18.89 28.76
CA CYS A 145 19.87 -19.46 27.41
C CYS A 145 20.31 -18.45 26.35
N LEU A 146 19.85 -17.20 26.46
CA LEU A 146 20.26 -16.15 25.51
C LEU A 146 21.69 -15.67 25.74
N ILE A 147 22.16 -15.55 26.98
CA ILE A 147 23.57 -15.19 27.22
C ILE A 147 24.49 -16.27 26.64
N GLU A 148 24.14 -17.55 26.77
CA GLU A 148 24.88 -18.65 26.14
C GLU A 148 24.85 -18.56 24.61
N TYR A 149 23.68 -18.26 24.02
CA TYR A 149 23.57 -18.03 22.58
C TYR A 149 24.54 -16.94 22.10
N PHE A 150 24.63 -15.82 22.82
CA PHE A 150 25.55 -14.72 22.46
C PHE A 150 27.03 -15.05 22.66
N ILE A 151 27.37 -15.87 23.64
CA ILE A 151 28.74 -16.38 23.79
C ILE A 151 29.12 -17.17 22.55
N VAL A 152 28.26 -18.09 22.10
CA VAL A 152 28.50 -18.90 20.88
C VAL A 152 28.61 -18.02 19.63
N VAL A 153 27.75 -16.99 19.51
CA VAL A 153 27.82 -15.99 18.42
C VAL A 153 29.16 -15.24 18.43
N THR A 154 29.64 -14.82 19.61
CA THR A 154 30.91 -14.08 19.76
C THR A 154 32.12 -14.96 19.47
N GLU A 155 32.09 -16.22 19.93
CA GLU A 155 33.12 -17.22 19.61
C GLU A 155 33.18 -17.51 18.10
N LEU A 156 32.02 -17.60 17.45
CA LEU A 156 31.91 -17.76 16.00
C LEU A 156 32.52 -16.55 15.27
N CYS A 157 32.25 -15.30 15.71
CA CYS A 157 32.91 -14.09 15.16
C CYS A 157 34.43 -14.22 15.23
N GLN A 158 34.94 -14.61 16.40
CA GLN A 158 36.37 -14.73 16.64
C GLN A 158 37.00 -15.82 15.77
N HIS A 159 36.30 -16.93 15.57
CA HIS A 159 36.74 -18.03 14.71
C HIS A 159 36.80 -17.58 13.24
N ILE A 160 35.73 -16.97 12.73
CA ILE A 160 35.66 -16.44 11.36
C ILE A 160 36.75 -15.40 11.13
N PHE A 161 36.95 -14.47 12.06
CA PHE A 161 38.00 -13.46 11.96
C PHE A 161 39.41 -14.06 11.92
N LYS A 162 39.70 -15.06 12.75
CA LYS A 162 41.01 -15.77 12.76
C LYS A 162 41.29 -16.49 11.45
N ILE A 163 40.26 -17.05 10.80
CA ILE A 163 40.39 -17.72 9.50
C ILE A 163 40.59 -16.70 8.38
N CYS A 164 39.79 -15.64 8.37
CA CYS A 164 39.84 -14.62 7.34
C CYS A 164 41.20 -13.90 7.33
N ASN A 165 41.88 -13.77 8.48
CA ASN A 165 43.20 -13.14 8.57
C ASN A 165 44.40 -14.11 8.38
N GLN A 166 44.20 -15.35 7.93
CA GLN A 166 45.33 -16.25 7.60
C GLN A 166 45.95 -15.94 6.23
N PRO A 167 47.22 -16.32 5.97
CA PRO A 167 47.84 -16.17 4.65
C PRO A 167 47.13 -17.02 3.57
N LEU A 168 46.96 -16.47 2.36
CA LEU A 168 46.31 -17.05 1.16
C LEU A 168 46.63 -18.53 0.89
N LEU A 169 47.86 -18.96 1.16
CA LEU A 169 48.33 -20.32 0.87
C LEU A 169 47.82 -21.36 1.89
N LYS A 170 47.54 -20.93 3.13
CA LYS A 170 46.95 -21.76 4.19
C LYS A 170 45.42 -21.74 4.11
N GLN A 171 44.87 -20.66 3.59
CA GLN A 171 43.44 -20.47 3.30
C GLN A 171 42.89 -21.49 2.29
N LEU A 172 43.65 -21.83 1.24
CA LEU A 172 43.24 -22.83 0.23
C LEU A 172 43.15 -24.27 0.75
N LEU A 173 43.79 -24.58 1.90
CA LEU A 173 43.88 -25.95 2.44
C LEU A 173 42.93 -26.23 3.62
N THR A 174 42.24 -25.21 4.16
CA THR A 174 41.33 -25.37 5.30
C THR A 174 39.89 -25.61 4.84
N THR A 175 39.37 -26.83 5.04
CA THR A 175 37.96 -27.17 4.83
C THR A 175 37.09 -26.60 5.96
N MET A 176 36.43 -25.47 5.68
CA MET A 176 35.62 -24.70 6.64
C MET A 176 34.35 -25.39 7.15
N HIS A 177 33.84 -26.40 6.44
CA HIS A 177 32.52 -26.99 6.74
C HIS A 177 32.45 -27.72 8.09
N SER A 178 33.52 -28.42 8.50
CA SER A 178 33.52 -29.19 9.74
C SER A 178 33.36 -28.32 11.02
N PRO A 179 34.14 -27.25 11.24
CA PRO A 179 33.97 -26.39 12.41
C PRO A 179 32.66 -25.58 12.39
N LEU A 180 32.22 -25.09 11.23
CA LEU A 180 30.97 -24.32 11.10
C LEU A 180 29.74 -25.17 11.47
N ASN A 181 29.65 -26.42 11.03
CA ASN A 181 28.55 -27.32 11.38
C ASN A 181 28.44 -27.54 12.91
N SER A 182 29.57 -27.53 13.62
CA SER A 182 29.57 -27.62 15.09
C SER A 182 28.95 -26.39 15.76
N PHE A 183 29.20 -25.18 15.22
CA PHE A 183 28.59 -23.95 15.71
C PHE A 183 27.10 -23.88 15.35
N GLN A 184 26.70 -24.35 14.15
CA GLN A 184 25.30 -24.47 13.77
C GLN A 184 24.52 -25.35 14.74
N SER A 185 25.05 -26.52 15.08
CA SER A 185 24.43 -27.41 16.06
C SER A 185 24.29 -26.76 17.43
N LYS A 186 25.34 -26.10 17.94
CA LYS A 186 25.29 -25.38 19.22
C LYS A 186 24.27 -24.24 19.22
N LEU A 187 24.26 -23.42 18.17
CA LEU A 187 23.31 -22.31 18.02
C LEU A 187 21.87 -22.84 17.90
N GLY A 188 21.65 -23.93 17.17
CA GLY A 188 20.36 -24.58 17.03
C GLY A 188 19.80 -25.10 18.36
N VAL A 189 20.63 -25.73 19.20
CA VAL A 189 20.24 -26.20 20.55
C VAL A 189 19.81 -25.04 21.46
N TRP A 190 20.57 -23.94 21.44
CA TRP A 190 20.19 -22.77 22.24
C TRP A 190 18.96 -22.06 21.68
N ALA A 191 18.84 -21.98 20.35
CA ALA A 191 17.66 -21.41 19.71
C ALA A 191 16.38 -22.21 20.02
N SER A 192 16.44 -23.56 20.05
CA SER A 192 15.31 -24.39 20.46
C SER A 192 14.98 -24.19 21.94
N ALA A 193 15.98 -24.21 22.83
CA ALA A 193 15.77 -23.98 24.25
C ALA A 193 15.14 -22.61 24.56
N ILE A 194 15.54 -21.57 23.80
CA ILE A 194 14.94 -20.24 23.88
C ILE A 194 13.46 -20.29 23.45
N ARG A 195 13.15 -20.92 22.32
CA ARG A 195 11.77 -21.04 21.83
C ARG A 195 10.88 -21.79 22.82
N ASP A 196 11.35 -22.91 23.36
CA ASP A 196 10.59 -23.74 24.29
C ASP A 196 10.27 -22.99 25.58
N GLU A 197 11.27 -22.32 26.18
CA GLU A 197 11.07 -21.51 27.38
C GLU A 197 10.14 -20.32 27.12
N MET A 198 10.24 -19.66 25.97
CA MET A 198 9.31 -18.60 25.61
C MET A 198 7.87 -19.07 25.52
N HIS A 199 7.62 -20.23 24.90
CA HIS A 199 6.29 -20.79 24.76
C HIS A 199 5.66 -21.06 26.13
N ILE A 200 6.43 -21.67 27.04
CA ILE A 200 6.02 -21.93 28.42
C ILE A 200 5.62 -20.63 29.13
N GLN A 201 6.44 -19.59 29.01
CA GLN A 201 6.18 -18.34 29.72
C GLN A 201 5.05 -17.51 29.10
N THR A 202 4.89 -17.57 27.78
CA THR A 202 3.80 -16.88 27.07
C THR A 202 2.45 -17.49 27.46
N SER A 203 2.36 -18.82 27.57
CA SER A 203 1.13 -19.49 28.02
C SER A 203 0.81 -19.21 29.50
N ILE A 204 1.84 -19.05 30.36
CA ILE A 204 1.66 -18.57 31.74
C ILE A 204 1.16 -17.12 31.76
N LEU A 205 1.69 -16.26 30.90
CA LEU A 205 1.35 -14.83 30.86
C LEU A 205 -0.08 -14.60 30.35
N ILE A 206 -0.52 -15.36 29.35
CA ILE A 206 -1.91 -15.37 28.85
C ILE A 206 -2.88 -15.84 29.94
N LYS A 207 -2.51 -16.86 30.72
CA LYS A 207 -3.30 -17.33 31.87
C LYS A 207 -3.36 -16.29 33.00
N ALA A 208 -2.26 -15.59 33.25
CA ALA A 208 -2.18 -14.54 34.28
C ALA A 208 -2.84 -13.21 33.86
N GLU A 209 -2.97 -12.91 32.56
CA GLU A 209 -3.76 -11.76 32.07
C GLU A 209 -5.27 -12.02 32.12
N ALA A 210 -5.69 -13.29 32.04
CA ALA A 210 -7.07 -13.69 32.29
C ALA A 210 -7.47 -13.51 33.78
N ASP A 211 -6.49 -13.58 34.69
CA ASP A 211 -6.68 -13.40 36.14
C ASP A 211 -6.15 -12.02 36.59
N GLU A 212 -7.03 -11.02 36.65
CA GLU A 212 -6.73 -9.62 37.00
C GLU A 212 -5.70 -9.45 38.15
N SER A 213 -4.48 -9.02 37.83
CA SER A 213 -3.45 -8.73 38.86
C SER A 213 -3.01 -7.28 38.86
N LYS A 214 -3.85 -6.45 39.50
CA LYS A 214 -3.62 -5.04 39.85
C LYS A 214 -2.42 -4.84 40.78
N GLN A 215 -1.98 -5.88 41.50
CA GLN A 215 -0.91 -5.85 42.51
C GLN A 215 0.52 -5.76 41.94
N LEU A 216 0.77 -6.25 40.72
CA LEU A 216 2.12 -6.23 40.13
C LEU A 216 2.60 -4.83 39.71
N ARG A 217 1.70 -3.83 39.67
CA ARG A 217 2.01 -2.46 39.23
C ARG A 217 2.66 -1.59 40.31
N GLN A 218 2.64 -1.98 41.58
CA GLN A 218 3.02 -1.08 42.68
C GLN A 218 4.47 -1.23 43.15
N SER A 219 5.18 -2.31 42.80
CA SER A 219 6.36 -2.72 43.57
C SER A 219 7.75 -2.43 42.96
N SER A 220 7.91 -1.66 41.87
CA SER A 220 9.26 -1.39 41.33
C SER A 220 9.37 -0.12 40.47
N MET A 221 9.79 0.99 41.08
CA MET A 221 9.99 2.27 40.40
C MET A 221 11.14 2.28 39.36
N SER A 222 12.21 1.48 39.53
CA SER A 222 13.28 1.38 38.53
C SER A 222 12.87 0.56 37.30
N LEU A 223 12.09 -0.51 37.52
CA LEU A 223 11.48 -1.28 36.43
C LEU A 223 10.42 -0.47 35.70
N MET A 224 9.70 0.45 36.37
CA MET A 224 8.70 1.31 35.71
C MET A 224 9.30 2.22 34.65
N THR A 225 10.51 2.76 34.84
CA THR A 225 11.17 3.57 33.80
C THR A 225 11.54 2.73 32.58
N LEU A 226 11.97 1.49 32.79
CA LEU A 226 12.28 0.52 31.73
C LEU A 226 11.00 0.03 31.02
N PHE A 227 9.95 -0.27 31.77
CA PHE A 227 8.62 -0.60 31.25
C PHE A 227 8.03 0.56 30.45
N ARG A 228 8.22 1.83 30.85
CA ARG A 228 7.75 3.00 30.08
C ARG A 228 8.47 3.12 28.74
N LYS A 229 9.81 2.95 28.71
CA LYS A 229 10.59 2.90 27.46
C LYS A 229 10.18 1.73 26.56
N TYR A 230 9.92 0.56 27.15
CA TYR A 230 9.46 -0.63 26.45
C TYR A 230 8.03 -0.47 25.87
N GLN A 231 7.10 0.05 26.67
CA GLN A 231 5.71 0.27 26.31
C GLN A 231 5.58 1.34 25.22
N THR A 232 6.45 2.35 25.20
CA THR A 232 6.53 3.34 24.11
C THR A 232 6.98 2.69 22.80
N ARG A 233 7.91 1.71 22.84
CA ARG A 233 8.35 0.97 21.63
C ARG A 233 7.29 0.00 21.11
N ILE A 234 6.58 -0.70 22.00
CA ILE A 234 5.41 -1.50 21.61
C ILE A 234 4.37 -0.58 20.97
N SER A 235 4.07 0.56 21.59
CA SER A 235 3.09 1.52 21.04
C SER A 235 3.51 2.05 19.66
N LYS A 236 4.82 2.29 19.42
CA LYS A 236 5.35 2.63 18.10
C LYS A 236 5.18 1.48 17.10
N GLN A 237 5.52 0.25 17.47
CA GLN A 237 5.42 -0.89 16.57
C GLN A 237 3.95 -1.22 16.25
N ASP A 238 3.08 -1.21 17.26
CA ASP A 238 1.64 -1.39 17.11
C ASP A 238 1.05 -0.30 16.20
N PHE A 239 1.49 0.96 16.35
CA PHE A 239 1.09 2.03 15.47
C PHE A 239 1.53 1.79 14.02
N LEU A 240 2.80 1.45 13.78
CA LEU A 240 3.29 1.13 12.44
C LEU A 240 2.56 -0.10 11.86
N ASP A 241 2.26 -1.10 12.68
CA ASP A 241 1.54 -2.32 12.27
C ASP A 241 0.05 -2.06 11.98
N ARG A 242 -0.52 -0.95 12.48
CA ARG A 242 -1.84 -0.44 12.06
C ARG A 242 -1.81 0.20 10.68
N ILE A 243 -0.68 0.78 10.26
CA ILE A 243 -0.50 1.40 8.93
C ILE A 243 -0.33 0.32 7.86
N SER A 244 0.61 -0.60 8.06
CA SER A 244 0.85 -1.71 7.13
C SER A 244 1.56 -2.84 7.83
N LYS A 245 1.16 -4.08 7.52
CA LYS A 245 1.87 -5.31 7.94
C LYS A 245 2.61 -5.97 6.77
N TYR A 246 2.65 -5.31 5.62
CA TYR A 246 3.24 -5.86 4.42
C TYR A 246 4.76 -5.95 4.53
N ASP A 247 5.31 -7.10 4.16
CA ASP A 247 6.75 -7.32 4.13
C ASP A 247 7.34 -6.87 2.79
N HIS A 248 7.77 -5.61 2.75
CA HIS A 248 8.47 -5.01 1.61
C HIS A 248 9.93 -5.44 1.49
N ARG A 249 10.52 -6.05 2.52
CA ARG A 249 11.97 -6.30 2.58
C ARG A 249 12.34 -7.60 1.89
N THR A 250 11.56 -8.66 2.10
CA THR A 250 11.78 -9.96 1.44
C THR A 250 11.87 -9.86 -0.08
N PRO A 251 10.93 -9.19 -0.80
CA PRO A 251 11.07 -9.03 -2.25
C PRO A 251 12.32 -8.23 -2.65
N TRP A 252 12.68 -7.17 -1.92
CA TRP A 252 13.92 -6.44 -2.17
C TRP A 252 15.17 -7.33 -1.97
N LYS A 253 15.26 -8.09 -0.88
CA LYS A 253 16.37 -9.03 -0.61
C LYS A 253 16.52 -10.06 -1.71
N ARG A 254 15.40 -10.63 -2.18
CA ARG A 254 15.38 -11.60 -3.28
C ARG A 254 15.97 -11.00 -4.55
N ILE A 255 15.53 -9.80 -4.93
CA ILE A 255 16.01 -9.14 -6.15
C ILE A 255 17.50 -8.78 -6.01
N ARG A 256 17.96 -8.37 -4.83
CA ARG A 256 19.38 -8.09 -4.59
C ARG A 256 20.26 -9.32 -4.78
N LYS A 257 19.82 -10.50 -4.31
CA LYS A 257 20.55 -11.77 -4.50
C LYS A 257 20.81 -12.10 -5.97
N CYS A 258 19.97 -11.63 -6.88
CA CYS A 258 20.17 -11.84 -8.31
C CYS A 258 21.44 -11.17 -8.85
N GLY A 259 21.97 -10.14 -8.18
CA GLY A 259 23.27 -9.55 -8.53
C GLY A 259 23.37 -8.04 -8.30
N ASN A 260 24.59 -7.54 -8.50
CA ASN A 260 24.91 -6.11 -8.51
C ASN A 260 24.86 -5.56 -9.95
N THR A 261 24.73 -4.25 -10.11
CA THR A 261 24.77 -3.60 -11.43
C THR A 261 25.87 -2.55 -11.53
N THR A 262 26.56 -2.51 -12.66
CA THR A 262 27.55 -1.48 -12.97
C THR A 262 26.93 -0.24 -13.63
N LEU A 263 25.69 -0.36 -14.13
CA LEU A 263 25.00 0.66 -14.90
C LEU A 263 24.68 1.94 -14.10
N LEU A 264 24.56 1.85 -12.77
CA LEU A 264 24.27 3.01 -11.93
C LEU A 264 25.37 4.07 -11.98
N GLY A 265 26.64 3.63 -12.00
CA GLY A 265 27.79 4.55 -12.04
C GLY A 265 27.96 5.28 -13.37
N THR A 266 27.31 4.80 -14.44
CA THR A 266 27.43 5.36 -15.79
C THR A 266 26.17 6.10 -16.25
N ASN A 267 25.03 5.94 -15.55
CA ASN A 267 23.75 6.53 -15.93
C ASN A 267 23.67 8.02 -15.50
N GLN A 268 23.66 8.92 -16.48
CA GLN A 268 23.64 10.36 -16.24
C GLN A 268 22.28 10.84 -15.71
N GLU A 269 21.18 10.26 -16.19
CA GLU A 269 19.82 10.60 -15.78
C GLU A 269 19.58 10.28 -14.31
N TYR A 270 20.13 9.16 -13.83
CA TYR A 270 20.10 8.80 -12.41
C TYR A 270 20.90 9.78 -11.55
N ALA A 271 22.12 10.13 -11.97
CA ALA A 271 22.96 11.09 -11.26
C ALA A 271 22.30 12.49 -11.20
N GLN A 272 21.65 12.90 -12.30
CA GLN A 272 20.88 14.14 -12.37
C GLN A 272 19.71 14.11 -11.38
N TRP A 273 18.88 13.06 -11.42
CA TRP A 273 17.72 12.90 -10.53
C TRP A 273 18.13 12.88 -9.05
N LEU A 274 19.23 12.20 -8.71
CA LEU A 274 19.77 12.14 -7.34
C LEU A 274 20.27 13.50 -6.82
N ALA A 275 20.61 14.43 -7.71
CA ALA A 275 21.05 15.77 -7.37
C ALA A 275 19.90 16.78 -7.21
N MET A 276 18.67 16.47 -7.66
CA MET A 276 17.56 17.43 -7.68
C MET A 276 17.06 17.83 -6.28
N ASP A 277 16.64 19.09 -6.15
CA ASP A 277 16.10 19.65 -4.91
C ASP A 277 14.57 19.60 -4.78
N ASP A 278 13.88 19.64 -5.91
CA ASP A 278 12.43 19.65 -6.03
C ASP A 278 11.86 18.25 -6.35
N ALA A 279 10.53 18.13 -6.29
CA ALA A 279 9.84 16.92 -6.67
C ALA A 279 10.14 16.56 -8.14
N ALA A 280 10.53 15.32 -8.39
CA ALA A 280 10.92 14.83 -9.71
C ALA A 280 10.61 13.35 -9.87
N ILE A 281 10.35 12.92 -11.10
CA ILE A 281 10.06 11.54 -11.47
C ILE A 281 11.17 11.03 -12.39
N LEU A 282 11.77 9.90 -12.07
CA LEU A 282 12.66 9.14 -12.94
C LEU A 282 11.92 7.89 -13.44
N SER A 283 11.78 7.75 -14.76
CA SER A 283 11.11 6.61 -15.37
C SER A 283 12.09 5.72 -16.13
N PHE A 284 12.26 4.48 -15.67
CA PHE A 284 12.98 3.42 -16.37
C PHE A 284 12.03 2.59 -17.23
N THR A 285 12.36 2.49 -18.52
CA THR A 285 11.69 1.57 -19.46
C THR A 285 12.65 0.48 -19.92
N GLY A 286 12.12 -0.72 -20.18
CA GLY A 286 12.96 -1.81 -20.69
C GLY A 286 12.18 -3.09 -20.94
N LYS A 287 12.68 -3.91 -21.86
CA LYS A 287 12.10 -5.22 -22.18
C LYS A 287 12.11 -6.16 -20.96
N LEU A 288 11.35 -7.25 -21.06
CA LEU A 288 11.39 -8.33 -20.08
C LEU A 288 12.84 -8.87 -19.95
N GLY A 289 13.29 -9.13 -18.73
CA GLY A 289 14.65 -9.62 -18.47
C GLY A 289 15.77 -8.58 -18.59
N ALA A 290 15.49 -7.30 -18.91
CA ALA A 290 16.53 -6.28 -19.07
C ALA A 290 17.25 -5.86 -17.76
N GLY A 291 16.84 -6.36 -16.60
CA GLY A 291 17.42 -6.02 -15.30
C GLY A 291 16.77 -4.85 -14.55
N LYS A 292 15.54 -4.43 -14.92
CA LYS A 292 14.78 -3.33 -14.28
C LYS A 292 14.71 -3.44 -12.75
N SER A 293 14.24 -4.56 -12.23
CA SER A 293 14.11 -4.75 -10.79
C SER A 293 15.48 -4.74 -10.11
N VAL A 294 16.50 -5.34 -10.73
CA VAL A 294 17.87 -5.40 -10.20
C VAL A 294 18.48 -4.00 -10.10
N ILE A 295 18.34 -3.14 -11.12
CA ILE A 295 18.87 -1.77 -11.05
C ILE A 295 18.16 -0.96 -9.95
N LEU A 296 16.83 -1.04 -9.83
CA LEU A 296 16.08 -0.34 -8.78
C LEU A 296 16.46 -0.83 -7.38
N ALA A 297 16.65 -2.14 -7.19
CA ALA A 297 17.09 -2.68 -5.90
C ALA A 297 18.49 -2.18 -5.51
N ASN A 298 19.41 -2.07 -6.47
CA ASN A 298 20.74 -1.50 -6.25
C ASN A 298 20.68 0.02 -6.00
N MET A 299 19.73 0.76 -6.60
CA MET A 299 19.51 2.18 -6.29
C MET A 299 19.15 2.41 -4.82
N VAL A 300 18.36 1.52 -4.21
CA VAL A 300 18.01 1.61 -2.78
C VAL A 300 19.30 1.62 -1.94
N ASP A 301 20.21 0.68 -2.19
CA ASP A 301 21.48 0.58 -1.47
C ASP A 301 22.39 1.79 -1.71
N ASP A 302 22.51 2.24 -2.96
CA ASP A 302 23.34 3.41 -3.29
C ASP A 302 22.84 4.67 -2.58
N ILE A 303 21.53 4.91 -2.54
CA ILE A 303 20.96 6.07 -1.83
C ILE A 303 21.14 5.95 -0.32
N ILE A 304 20.97 4.76 0.27
CA ILE A 304 21.19 4.54 1.71
C ILE A 304 22.66 4.81 2.08
N LEU A 305 23.61 4.42 1.22
CA LEU A 305 25.03 4.65 1.43
C LEU A 305 25.41 6.13 1.27
N THR A 306 24.94 6.78 0.20
CA THR A 306 25.33 8.14 -0.18
C THR A 306 24.57 9.23 0.59
N ARG A 307 23.32 8.98 1.00
CA ARG A 307 22.42 9.95 1.65
C ARG A 307 21.77 9.39 2.94
N PRO A 308 22.55 9.05 3.97
CA PRO A 308 22.06 8.33 5.17
C PRO A 308 21.05 9.09 6.04
N GLN A 309 20.90 10.40 5.86
CA GLN A 309 19.97 11.24 6.62
C GLN A 309 18.63 11.47 5.89
N THR A 310 18.50 11.01 4.64
CA THR A 310 17.28 11.20 3.83
C THR A 310 16.45 9.92 3.82
N PRO A 311 15.15 9.96 4.12
CA PRO A 311 14.32 8.77 4.09
C PRO A 311 14.22 8.17 2.68
N VAL A 312 14.32 6.84 2.60
CA VAL A 312 14.19 6.06 1.36
C VAL A 312 13.10 5.01 1.56
N ALA A 313 12.05 5.06 0.76
CA ALA A 313 11.00 4.05 0.73
C ALA A 313 11.02 3.32 -0.62
N TYR A 314 10.72 2.03 -0.60
CA TYR A 314 10.69 1.21 -1.81
C TYR A 314 9.55 0.19 -1.78
N PHE A 315 9.07 -0.19 -2.95
CA PHE A 315 8.09 -1.24 -3.11
C PHE A 315 8.28 -1.97 -4.44
N PHE A 316 8.29 -3.30 -4.39
CA PHE A 316 8.42 -4.17 -5.55
C PHE A 316 7.13 -4.97 -5.69
N CYS A 317 6.34 -4.66 -6.73
CA CYS A 317 5.11 -5.38 -7.03
C CYS A 317 5.42 -6.85 -7.36
N GLN A 318 4.62 -7.74 -6.79
CA GLN A 318 4.73 -9.18 -6.96
C GLN A 318 3.46 -9.72 -7.62
N HIS A 319 3.53 -10.05 -8.91
CA HIS A 319 2.43 -10.68 -9.66
C HIS A 319 1.86 -11.96 -9.00
N ASP A 320 2.65 -12.67 -8.19
CA ASP A 320 2.25 -13.89 -7.50
C ASP A 320 1.60 -13.63 -6.12
N ILE A 321 1.47 -12.36 -5.71
CA ILE A 321 0.84 -11.94 -4.45
C ILE A 321 -0.18 -10.83 -4.74
N ALA A 322 -1.47 -11.18 -4.76
CA ALA A 322 -2.55 -10.24 -5.07
C ALA A 322 -2.57 -8.97 -4.19
N SER A 323 -2.26 -9.11 -2.89
CA SER A 323 -2.18 -7.96 -1.98
C SER A 323 -1.04 -6.99 -2.31
N SER A 324 0.00 -7.44 -3.02
CA SER A 324 1.09 -6.57 -3.50
C SER A 324 0.64 -5.62 -4.61
N LEU A 325 -0.45 -5.95 -5.30
CA LEU A 325 -0.99 -5.19 -6.43
C LEU A 325 -2.12 -4.23 -6.02
N GLN A 326 -2.32 -3.98 -4.72
CA GLN A 326 -3.34 -3.07 -4.19
C GLN A 326 -2.75 -1.70 -3.83
N ALA A 327 -3.41 -0.62 -4.24
CA ALA A 327 -2.91 0.75 -4.02
C ALA A 327 -2.76 1.08 -2.53
N GLU A 328 -3.67 0.62 -1.68
CA GLU A 328 -3.69 0.84 -0.24
C GLU A 328 -2.49 0.16 0.45
N ILE A 329 -2.15 -1.05 0.01
CA ILE A 329 -1.01 -1.80 0.55
C ILE A 329 0.31 -1.15 0.14
N ILE A 330 0.43 -0.73 -1.14
CA ILE A 330 1.61 -0.04 -1.66
C ILE A 330 1.82 1.27 -0.89
N CYS A 331 0.79 2.13 -0.82
CA CYS A 331 0.87 3.41 -0.10
C CYS A 331 1.14 3.22 1.38
N GLY A 332 0.39 2.34 2.05
CA GLY A 332 0.56 2.06 3.48
C GLY A 332 1.97 1.55 3.79
N SER A 333 2.55 0.71 2.93
CA SER A 333 3.93 0.25 3.06
C SER A 333 4.94 1.40 2.91
N ILE A 334 4.77 2.28 1.92
CA ILE A 334 5.64 3.45 1.70
C ILE A 334 5.58 4.38 2.90
N ILE A 335 4.37 4.73 3.36
CA ILE A 335 4.15 5.62 4.51
C ILE A 335 4.77 5.01 5.77
N ARG A 336 4.54 3.71 6.02
CA ARG A 336 5.17 2.99 7.13
C ARG A 336 6.70 3.10 7.08
N GLN A 337 7.32 2.88 5.93
CA GLN A 337 8.78 2.96 5.78
C GLN A 337 9.31 4.36 6.08
N ILE A 338 8.65 5.40 5.57
CA ILE A 338 9.02 6.79 5.83
C ILE A 338 8.94 7.08 7.34
N LEU A 339 7.83 6.73 7.97
CA LEU A 339 7.60 6.96 9.39
C LEU A 339 8.55 6.13 10.28
N GLU A 340 8.89 4.90 9.90
CA GLU A 340 9.85 4.05 10.61
C GLU A 340 11.22 4.74 10.73
N GLN A 341 11.68 5.41 9.67
CA GLN A 341 12.97 6.09 9.56
C GLN A 341 12.99 7.46 10.23
N VAL A 342 11.86 8.17 10.20
CA VAL A 342 11.74 9.54 10.72
C VAL A 342 11.50 9.55 12.23
N PHE A 343 10.73 8.59 12.76
CA PHE A 343 10.47 8.50 14.19
C PHE A 343 11.72 8.02 14.95
N LYS A 344 12.48 8.95 15.55
CA LYS A 344 13.61 8.65 16.46
C LYS A 344 13.16 7.96 17.75
N GLN A 345 14.10 7.39 18.51
CA GLN A 345 13.87 6.56 19.70
C GLN A 345 13.06 7.23 20.84
N ASN A 346 12.90 8.56 20.84
CA ASN A 346 12.20 9.33 21.88
C ASN A 346 10.82 9.85 21.43
N TRP A 347 10.19 9.23 20.44
CA TRP A 347 8.83 9.62 20.04
C TRP A 347 7.82 9.23 21.12
N ILE A 348 7.09 10.22 21.63
CA ILE A 348 5.95 10.05 22.54
C ILE A 348 4.68 10.38 21.73
N PRO A 349 3.62 9.56 21.80
CA PRO A 349 2.35 9.83 21.11
C PRO A 349 1.71 11.19 21.42
N GLU A 350 2.15 11.88 22.48
CA GLU A 350 1.63 13.19 22.93
C GLU A 350 1.85 14.32 21.90
N ASP A 351 2.84 14.21 21.01
CA ASP A 351 3.12 15.22 19.97
C ASP A 351 2.12 15.19 18.80
N LEU A 352 1.35 14.11 18.66
CA LEU A 352 0.21 14.03 17.76
C LEU A 352 -1.01 14.16 18.67
N ASP A 353 -1.76 15.25 18.53
CA ASP A 353 -3.00 15.54 19.26
C ASP A 353 -4.09 14.47 18.93
N LEU A 354 -3.91 13.24 19.41
CA LEU A 354 -4.70 12.04 19.10
C LEU A 354 -5.85 11.83 20.11
N ASN A 355 -6.11 12.83 20.96
CA ASN A 355 -7.19 12.81 21.96
C ASN A 355 -8.58 13.18 21.39
N GLN A 356 -8.74 13.28 20.07
CA GLN A 356 -10.08 13.31 19.48
C GLN A 356 -10.69 11.91 19.52
N GLU A 357 -11.93 11.82 20.00
CA GLU A 357 -12.65 10.62 20.47
C GLU A 357 -12.80 9.44 19.46
N GLY A 358 -12.27 9.54 18.24
CA GLY A 358 -12.39 8.54 17.17
C GLY A 358 -11.36 7.39 17.15
N LEU A 359 -10.24 7.50 17.88
CA LEU A 359 -9.13 6.52 17.81
C LEU A 359 -9.06 5.54 19.00
N SER A 360 -10.06 5.58 19.89
CA SER A 360 -10.14 4.75 21.09
C SER A 360 -10.29 3.25 20.80
N ASN A 361 -10.65 2.86 19.58
CA ASN A 361 -10.68 1.47 19.14
C ASN A 361 -9.33 1.04 18.57
N ARG A 362 -8.50 0.39 19.41
CA ARG A 362 -7.14 -0.10 19.07
C ARG A 362 -7.06 -1.10 17.90
N ASN A 363 -8.19 -1.55 17.36
CA ASN A 363 -8.28 -2.61 16.35
C ASN A 363 -8.68 -2.15 14.94
N ILE A 364 -8.90 -0.85 14.70
CA ILE A 364 -9.36 -0.35 13.39
C ILE A 364 -8.16 0.18 12.57
N PRO A 365 -7.99 -0.26 11.29
CA PRO A 365 -7.02 0.32 10.35
C PRO A 365 -7.27 1.81 10.11
N LEU A 366 -6.21 2.61 9.95
CA LEU A 366 -6.32 4.05 9.67
C LEU A 366 -6.74 4.28 8.21
N GLU A 367 -7.61 5.26 7.96
CA GLU A 367 -7.98 5.64 6.59
C GLU A 367 -6.81 6.36 5.89
N MET A 368 -6.74 6.25 4.55
CA MET A 368 -5.64 6.82 3.75
C MET A 368 -5.49 8.34 3.92
N GLU A 369 -6.60 9.07 4.05
CA GLU A 369 -6.59 10.53 4.26
C GLU A 369 -5.91 10.90 5.59
N GLU A 370 -6.19 10.14 6.66
CA GLU A 370 -5.56 10.34 7.97
C GLU A 370 -4.06 10.06 7.92
N LEU A 371 -3.65 8.99 7.22
CA LEU A 371 -2.24 8.62 7.07
C LEU A 371 -1.43 9.69 6.34
N ILE A 372 -1.98 10.25 5.26
CA ILE A 372 -1.34 11.32 4.48
C ILE A 372 -1.21 12.59 5.34
N GLY A 373 -2.22 12.90 6.17
CA GLY A 373 -2.20 14.06 7.08
C GLY A 373 -1.11 14.03 8.16
N ILE A 374 -0.51 12.87 8.45
CA ILE A 374 0.57 12.71 9.45
C ILE A 374 1.94 13.09 8.87
N LEU A 375 2.16 12.86 7.57
CA LEU A 375 3.45 13.05 6.90
C LEU A 375 4.07 14.46 7.05
N PRO A 376 3.34 15.58 6.86
CA PRO A 376 3.94 16.92 6.95
C PRO A 376 4.43 17.26 8.37
N LYS A 377 3.87 16.63 9.41
CA LYS A 377 4.33 16.80 10.79
C LYS A 377 5.64 16.05 11.06
N ALA A 378 5.86 14.94 10.37
CA ALA A 378 7.01 14.06 10.55
C ALA A 378 8.19 14.45 9.63
N VAL A 379 7.93 14.73 8.35
CA VAL A 379 8.95 14.88 7.31
C VAL A 379 9.12 16.35 6.94
N LYS A 380 10.28 16.94 7.26
CA LYS A 380 10.63 18.33 6.88
C LYS A 380 11.54 18.44 5.65
N GLY A 381 11.86 17.32 4.99
CA GLY A 381 12.86 17.24 3.92
C GLY A 381 12.40 16.44 2.71
N LYS A 382 13.37 16.05 1.87
CA LYS A 382 13.13 15.20 0.71
C LYS A 382 12.95 13.74 1.11
N VAL A 383 12.22 12.99 0.30
CA VAL A 383 12.06 11.54 0.43
C VAL A 383 12.25 10.91 -0.94
N TYR A 384 13.01 9.83 -0.99
CA TYR A 384 13.13 9.00 -2.20
C TYR A 384 12.12 7.86 -2.14
N VAL A 385 11.36 7.67 -3.22
CA VAL A 385 10.39 6.57 -3.35
C VAL A 385 10.73 5.77 -4.62
N ILE A 386 10.99 4.48 -4.50
CA ILE A 386 11.34 3.58 -5.61
C ILE A 386 10.25 2.53 -5.78
N LEU A 387 9.61 2.50 -6.96
CA LEU A 387 8.53 1.57 -7.30
C LEU A 387 8.89 0.74 -8.53
N ASP A 388 8.84 -0.58 -8.38
CA ASP A 388 9.06 -1.54 -9.46
C ASP A 388 7.78 -2.34 -9.74
N GLY A 389 7.49 -2.59 -11.02
CA GLY A 389 6.38 -3.45 -11.45
C GLY A 389 5.00 -2.80 -11.39
N LEU A 390 4.91 -1.46 -11.47
CA LEU A 390 3.62 -0.76 -11.47
C LEU A 390 2.75 -1.13 -12.70
N ASP A 391 3.37 -1.58 -13.78
CA ASP A 391 2.71 -2.13 -14.97
C ASP A 391 2.01 -3.47 -14.72
N GLU A 392 2.26 -4.14 -13.60
CA GLU A 392 1.53 -5.33 -13.16
C GLU A 392 0.18 -5.00 -12.50
N CYS A 393 -0.02 -3.76 -12.07
CA CYS A 393 -1.30 -3.31 -11.51
C CYS A 393 -2.31 -2.96 -12.61
N GLU A 394 -3.60 -3.16 -12.32
CA GLU A 394 -4.66 -2.70 -13.23
C GLU A 394 -4.64 -1.16 -13.41
N PRO A 395 -5.02 -0.63 -14.59
CA PRO A 395 -5.01 0.82 -14.83
C PRO A 395 -5.84 1.66 -13.84
N ARG A 396 -6.88 1.06 -13.23
CA ARG A 396 -7.66 1.71 -12.16
C ARG A 396 -6.81 1.89 -10.90
N ILE A 397 -6.12 0.84 -10.49
CA ILE A 397 -5.24 0.83 -9.31
C ILE A 397 -4.05 1.76 -9.51
N GLN A 398 -3.45 1.75 -10.71
CA GLN A 398 -2.36 2.67 -11.06
C GLN A 398 -2.77 4.14 -10.87
N ARG A 399 -3.95 4.52 -11.38
CA ARG A 399 -4.50 5.88 -11.20
C ARG A 399 -4.75 6.22 -9.73
N GLN A 400 -5.30 5.28 -8.97
CA GLN A 400 -5.55 5.47 -7.54
C GLN A 400 -4.24 5.65 -6.75
N LEU A 401 -3.22 4.83 -7.00
CA LEU A 401 -1.90 4.95 -6.38
C LEU A 401 -1.24 6.29 -6.70
N LEU A 402 -1.22 6.69 -7.98
CA LEU A 402 -0.62 7.95 -8.39
C LEU A 402 -1.35 9.17 -7.82
N LYS A 403 -2.68 9.09 -7.64
CA LYS A 403 -3.45 10.10 -6.90
C LYS A 403 -2.95 10.23 -5.47
N HIS A 404 -2.84 9.12 -4.72
CA HIS A 404 -2.32 9.16 -3.35
C HIS A 404 -0.88 9.69 -3.28
N ILE A 405 -0.01 9.33 -4.23
CA ILE A 405 1.36 9.87 -4.29
C ILE A 405 1.33 11.38 -4.56
N CYS A 406 0.42 11.86 -5.41
CA CYS A 406 0.22 13.30 -5.64
C CYS A 406 -0.21 14.01 -4.35
N ASP A 407 -1.13 13.41 -3.59
CA ASP A 407 -1.58 13.96 -2.31
C ASP A 407 -0.42 14.03 -1.31
N VAL A 408 0.49 13.03 -1.32
CA VAL A 408 1.72 13.03 -0.51
C VAL A 408 2.72 14.10 -0.99
N GLN A 409 2.85 14.31 -2.30
CA GLN A 409 3.73 15.33 -2.90
C GLN A 409 3.31 16.76 -2.51
N GLN A 410 2.02 17.00 -2.25
CA GLN A 410 1.56 18.28 -1.72
C GLN A 410 2.06 18.54 -0.29
N GLN A 411 2.38 17.48 0.47
CA GLN A 411 2.79 17.58 1.87
C GLN A 411 4.31 17.50 2.06
N CYS A 412 5.03 16.81 1.18
CA CYS A 412 6.49 16.62 1.27
C CYS A 412 7.17 16.50 -0.10
N ARG A 413 8.48 16.77 -0.16
CA ARG A 413 9.24 16.73 -1.43
C ARG A 413 9.59 15.28 -1.79
N VAL A 414 8.80 14.67 -2.67
CA VAL A 414 9.01 13.28 -3.12
C VAL A 414 9.77 13.25 -4.44
N LEU A 415 10.91 12.56 -4.44
CA LEU A 415 11.59 12.11 -5.65
C LEU A 415 11.18 10.66 -5.93
N LEU A 416 10.42 10.47 -7.00
CA LEU A 416 9.82 9.19 -7.36
C LEU A 416 10.62 8.53 -8.48
N CYS A 417 10.96 7.26 -8.33
CA CYS A 417 11.53 6.43 -9.39
C CYS A 417 10.57 5.28 -9.71
N ILE A 418 10.21 5.11 -10.98
CA ILE A 418 9.32 4.04 -11.44
C ILE A 418 10.01 3.24 -12.55
N ALA A 419 9.97 1.91 -12.47
CA ALA A 419 10.32 1.04 -13.59
C ALA A 419 9.09 0.31 -14.15
N SER A 420 9.03 0.23 -15.48
CA SER A 420 7.92 -0.41 -16.21
C SER A 420 8.38 -0.97 -17.56
N ARG A 421 7.61 -1.89 -18.18
CA ARG A 421 7.91 -2.40 -19.53
C ARG A 421 7.72 -1.34 -20.62
N GLN A 422 6.67 -0.55 -20.50
CA GLN A 422 6.27 0.51 -21.42
C GLN A 422 5.96 1.77 -20.62
N GLU A 423 5.99 2.93 -21.28
CA GLU A 423 5.69 4.20 -20.63
C GLU A 423 4.24 4.20 -20.09
N LEU A 424 4.11 4.49 -18.80
CA LEU A 424 2.83 4.51 -18.12
C LEU A 424 2.11 5.84 -18.41
N ASN A 425 1.05 5.79 -19.23
CA ASN A 425 0.22 6.97 -19.54
C ASN A 425 -0.29 7.67 -18.26
N ALA A 426 -0.53 6.94 -17.18
CA ALA A 426 -1.00 7.51 -15.92
C ALA A 426 0.00 8.47 -15.25
N VAL A 427 1.30 8.39 -15.57
CA VAL A 427 2.33 9.30 -15.03
C VAL A 427 2.12 10.75 -15.50
N THR A 428 1.46 10.97 -16.64
CA THR A 428 1.13 12.32 -17.13
C THR A 428 0.10 13.04 -16.24
N MET A 429 -0.57 12.33 -15.33
CA MET A 429 -1.50 12.92 -14.36
C MET A 429 -0.79 13.76 -13.29
N LEU A 430 0.51 13.55 -13.06
CA LEU A 430 1.31 14.30 -12.10
C LEU A 430 1.73 15.66 -12.71
N ARG A 431 0.77 16.58 -12.81
CA ARG A 431 1.00 17.95 -13.31
C ARG A 431 2.04 18.67 -12.42
N ASN A 432 2.93 19.45 -13.03
CA ASN A 432 3.96 20.27 -12.38
C ASN A 432 5.17 19.52 -11.75
N THR A 433 5.40 18.25 -12.08
CA THR A 433 6.61 17.51 -11.64
C THR A 433 7.56 17.26 -12.81
N ALA A 434 8.87 17.47 -12.63
CA ALA A 434 9.86 17.21 -13.66
C ALA A 434 9.97 15.71 -13.96
N LEU A 435 9.84 15.30 -15.23
CA LEU A 435 9.90 13.90 -15.66
C LEU A 435 11.18 13.62 -16.45
N ILE A 436 12.06 12.81 -15.88
CA ILE A 436 13.30 12.32 -16.49
C ILE A 436 13.05 10.90 -17.00
N ARG A 437 13.37 10.67 -18.28
CA ARG A 437 13.15 9.39 -18.95
C ARG A 437 14.49 8.72 -19.24
N THR A 438 14.57 7.44 -18.93
CA THR A 438 15.74 6.61 -19.26
C THR A 438 15.29 5.23 -19.71
N SER A 439 16.02 4.64 -20.66
CA SER A 439 15.73 3.32 -21.19
C SER A 439 16.93 2.41 -20.95
N LEU A 440 16.69 1.21 -20.44
CA LEU A 440 17.76 0.24 -20.27
C LEU A 440 18.31 -0.20 -21.63
N PRO A 441 19.64 -0.35 -21.74
CA PRO A 441 20.24 -0.78 -22.99
C PRO A 441 19.74 -2.17 -23.39
N LYS A 442 19.55 -2.39 -24.69
CA LYS A 442 19.17 -3.72 -25.22
C LYS A 442 20.19 -4.80 -24.86
N TYR A 443 21.46 -4.39 -24.73
CA TYR A 443 22.56 -5.22 -24.30
C TYR A 443 22.98 -4.78 -22.90
N ASN A 444 22.80 -5.66 -21.91
CA ASN A 444 23.21 -5.39 -20.55
C ASN A 444 24.53 -6.12 -20.29
N PRO A 445 25.66 -5.40 -20.12
CA PRO A 445 26.95 -6.03 -19.88
C PRO A 445 26.94 -6.86 -18.60
N ASP A 446 26.15 -6.47 -17.59
CA ASP A 446 26.02 -7.22 -16.34
C ASP A 446 25.41 -8.61 -16.57
N ILE A 447 24.54 -8.78 -17.60
CA ILE A 447 23.92 -10.06 -17.94
C ILE A 447 24.91 -10.99 -18.66
N GLU A 448 25.65 -10.47 -19.64
CA GLU A 448 26.71 -11.24 -20.31
C GLU A 448 27.74 -11.71 -19.29
N GLU A 449 28.18 -10.78 -18.46
CA GLU A 449 29.15 -11.03 -17.41
C GLU A 449 28.63 -12.05 -16.38
N PHE A 450 27.33 -12.05 -16.06
CA PHE A 450 26.70 -13.09 -15.23
C PHE A 450 26.72 -14.47 -15.92
N ILE A 451 26.36 -14.54 -17.20
CA ILE A 451 26.31 -15.80 -17.97
C ILE A 451 27.72 -16.42 -18.04
N ASP A 452 28.74 -15.62 -18.32
CA ASP A 452 30.12 -16.09 -18.40
C ASP A 452 30.62 -16.64 -17.06
N ALA A 453 30.26 -16.00 -15.94
CA ALA A 453 30.60 -16.49 -14.60
C ALA A 453 29.93 -17.83 -14.31
N GLU A 454 28.61 -17.92 -14.56
CA GLU A 454 27.84 -19.14 -14.28
C GLU A 454 28.31 -20.31 -15.16
N LEU A 455 28.67 -20.05 -16.42
CA LEU A 455 29.29 -21.04 -17.29
C LEU A 455 30.63 -21.51 -16.74
N HIS A 456 31.49 -20.57 -16.30
CA HIS A 456 32.79 -20.90 -15.72
C HIS A 456 32.65 -21.74 -14.44
N ASP A 457 31.72 -21.37 -13.55
CA ASP A 457 31.45 -22.10 -12.30
C ASP A 457 30.98 -23.52 -12.57
N ARG A 458 30.04 -23.71 -13.52
CA ARG A 458 29.52 -25.04 -13.89
C ARG A 458 30.55 -25.91 -14.59
N LEU A 459 31.45 -25.30 -15.36
CA LEU A 459 32.60 -25.97 -15.96
C LEU A 459 33.58 -26.43 -14.86
N ALA A 460 33.89 -25.55 -13.90
CA ALA A 460 34.79 -25.84 -12.80
C ALA A 460 34.23 -26.88 -11.83
N SER A 461 32.91 -26.92 -11.64
CA SER A 461 32.21 -27.90 -10.79
C SER A 461 31.98 -29.26 -11.47
N ASN A 462 32.37 -29.42 -12.74
CA ASN A 462 32.03 -30.57 -13.60
C ASN A 462 30.52 -30.81 -13.78
N GLU A 463 29.66 -29.84 -13.45
CA GLU A 463 28.23 -29.88 -13.79
C GLU A 463 28.00 -29.69 -15.30
N LEU A 464 28.92 -28.98 -15.97
CA LEU A 464 28.99 -28.83 -17.42
C LEU A 464 30.29 -29.47 -17.95
N ASN A 465 30.19 -30.56 -18.71
CA ASN A 465 31.35 -31.21 -19.34
C ASN A 465 31.47 -30.83 -20.82
N VAL A 466 32.51 -30.06 -21.17
CA VAL A 466 32.82 -29.70 -22.56
C VAL A 466 33.17 -30.96 -23.35
N GLY A 467 32.54 -31.15 -24.50
CA GLY A 467 32.70 -32.36 -25.33
C GLY A 467 31.72 -33.50 -24.98
N ASN A 468 30.77 -33.29 -24.06
CA ASN A 468 29.67 -34.22 -23.87
C ASN A 468 28.79 -34.26 -25.13
N HIS A 469 28.77 -35.42 -25.81
CA HIS A 469 28.01 -35.64 -27.05
C HIS A 469 26.53 -35.28 -26.92
N CYS A 470 25.95 -35.42 -25.73
CA CYS A 470 24.57 -35.05 -25.45
C CYS A 470 24.35 -33.53 -25.41
N ILE A 471 25.34 -32.75 -24.94
CA ILE A 471 25.27 -31.29 -24.90
C ILE A 471 25.49 -30.73 -26.31
N LEU A 472 26.44 -31.27 -27.07
CA LEU A 472 26.67 -30.87 -28.47
C LEU A 472 25.44 -31.15 -29.34
N LYS A 473 24.79 -32.32 -29.19
CA LYS A 473 23.50 -32.60 -29.83
C LYS A 473 22.36 -31.69 -29.36
N ALA A 474 22.34 -31.29 -28.09
CA ALA A 474 21.33 -30.37 -27.57
C ALA A 474 21.54 -28.92 -28.03
N ILE A 475 22.77 -28.54 -28.37
CA ILE A 475 23.11 -27.26 -29.02
C ILE A 475 22.73 -27.32 -30.52
N GLU A 476 22.91 -28.45 -31.19
CA GLU A 476 22.45 -28.66 -32.58
C GLU A 476 20.91 -28.66 -32.71
N ASP A 477 20.20 -29.14 -31.67
CA ASP A 477 18.74 -29.12 -31.57
C ASP A 477 18.29 -28.11 -30.50
N LEU A 478 18.65 -26.82 -30.67
CA LEU A 478 18.13 -25.74 -29.81
C LEU A 478 16.63 -25.55 -30.03
N PRO A 479 15.82 -25.40 -28.96
CA PRO A 479 14.40 -25.13 -29.10
C PRO A 479 14.18 -23.84 -29.88
N SER A 480 13.22 -23.86 -30.82
CA SER A 480 12.93 -22.73 -31.71
C SER A 480 12.36 -21.51 -30.97
N ASP A 481 11.69 -21.75 -29.83
CA ASP A 481 11.07 -20.72 -29.01
C ASP A 481 10.98 -21.13 -27.52
N LEU A 482 10.48 -20.20 -26.71
CA LEU A 482 10.34 -20.36 -25.26
C LEU A 482 9.28 -21.44 -24.89
N PRO A 483 8.10 -21.52 -25.53
CA PRO A 483 7.16 -22.63 -25.35
C PRO A 483 7.78 -24.03 -25.59
N GLU A 484 8.53 -24.20 -26.68
CA GLU A 484 9.21 -25.46 -26.99
C GLU A 484 10.24 -25.84 -25.91
N THR A 485 10.92 -24.84 -25.35
CA THR A 485 11.82 -25.02 -24.21
C THR A 485 11.07 -25.57 -22.99
N TYR A 486 9.95 -24.95 -22.62
CA TYR A 486 9.13 -25.41 -21.49
C TYR A 486 8.57 -26.82 -21.70
N ARG A 487 8.12 -27.12 -22.92
CA ARG A 487 7.66 -28.46 -23.31
C ARG A 487 8.73 -29.52 -23.07
N ARG A 488 9.95 -29.28 -23.55
CA ARG A 488 11.08 -30.22 -23.39
C ARG A 488 11.48 -30.43 -21.93
N LEU A 489 11.37 -29.40 -21.09
CA LEU A 489 11.67 -29.51 -19.66
C LEU A 489 10.61 -30.33 -18.92
N LEU A 490 9.32 -30.12 -19.19
CA LEU A 490 8.23 -30.87 -18.55
C LEU A 490 8.17 -32.34 -18.99
N GLN A 491 8.55 -32.65 -20.24
CA GLN A 491 8.65 -34.02 -20.74
C GLN A 491 9.72 -34.89 -20.05
N ARG A 492 10.60 -34.31 -19.23
CA ARG A 492 11.63 -35.06 -18.51
C ARG A 492 11.05 -36.00 -17.45
N ALA A 493 9.81 -35.79 -17.02
CA ALA A 493 9.09 -36.71 -16.15
C ALA A 493 8.69 -37.99 -16.93
N LYS A 494 9.43 -39.08 -16.70
CA LYS A 494 9.30 -40.32 -17.48
C LYS A 494 8.28 -41.33 -16.92
N THR A 495 8.07 -41.32 -15.60
CA THR A 495 7.19 -42.30 -14.94
C THR A 495 5.81 -41.73 -14.66
N LYS A 496 4.78 -42.58 -14.63
CA LYS A 496 3.41 -42.16 -14.27
C LYS A 496 3.33 -41.48 -12.90
N HIS A 497 4.13 -41.95 -11.93
CA HIS A 497 4.19 -41.35 -10.60
C HIS A 497 4.81 -39.94 -10.62
N GLN A 498 5.92 -39.75 -11.35
CA GLN A 498 6.53 -38.43 -11.53
C GLN A 498 5.62 -37.46 -12.29
N GLN A 499 4.88 -37.95 -13.29
CA GLN A 499 3.91 -37.14 -14.04
C GLN A 499 2.76 -36.70 -13.13
N ALA A 500 2.19 -37.62 -12.33
CA ALA A 500 1.15 -37.26 -11.36
C ALA A 500 1.64 -36.24 -10.33
N LEU A 501 2.86 -36.43 -9.79
CA LEU A 501 3.48 -35.50 -8.85
C LEU A 501 3.77 -34.14 -9.50
N GLN A 502 4.28 -34.13 -10.73
CA GLN A 502 4.53 -32.93 -11.52
C GLN A 502 3.22 -32.14 -11.72
N THR A 503 2.14 -32.80 -12.13
CA THR A 503 0.83 -32.16 -12.31
C THR A 503 0.32 -31.59 -10.99
N GLN A 504 0.43 -32.31 -9.88
CA GLN A 504 0.01 -31.80 -8.56
C GLN A 504 0.84 -30.59 -8.11
N ILE A 505 2.17 -30.60 -8.31
CA ILE A 505 3.02 -29.46 -8.00
C ILE A 505 2.61 -28.25 -8.85
N LEU A 506 2.44 -28.42 -10.16
CA LEU A 506 2.01 -27.34 -11.06
C LEU A 506 0.63 -26.81 -10.68
N GLN A 507 -0.32 -27.67 -10.31
CA GLN A 507 -1.63 -27.26 -9.79
C GLN A 507 -1.46 -26.35 -8.57
N TRP A 508 -0.70 -26.76 -7.56
CA TRP A 508 -0.45 -25.93 -6.37
C TRP A 508 0.28 -24.62 -6.70
N MET A 509 1.20 -24.60 -7.65
CA MET A 509 1.86 -23.37 -8.10
C MET A 509 0.90 -22.40 -8.79
N ILE A 510 -0.18 -22.92 -9.41
CA ILE A 510 -1.17 -22.12 -10.13
C ILE A 510 -2.28 -21.60 -9.21
N THR A 511 -2.79 -22.46 -8.33
CA THR A 511 -4.00 -22.23 -7.53
C THR A 511 -3.73 -21.68 -6.13
N SER A 512 -2.51 -21.80 -5.63
CA SER A 512 -2.16 -21.28 -4.29
C SER A 512 -2.34 -19.76 -4.21
N LYS A 513 -2.85 -19.29 -3.06
CA LYS A 513 -3.15 -17.87 -2.81
C LYS A 513 -1.93 -17.06 -2.36
N ARG A 514 -0.87 -17.77 -2.00
CA ARG A 514 0.49 -17.27 -1.83
C ARG A 514 1.45 -18.44 -2.13
N PRO A 515 2.71 -18.14 -2.48
CA PRO A 515 3.75 -19.16 -2.54
C PRO A 515 3.80 -20.00 -1.26
N LEU A 516 3.81 -21.33 -1.42
CA LEU A 516 3.87 -22.30 -0.33
C LEU A 516 5.32 -22.58 0.04
N THR A 517 5.61 -22.74 1.33
CA THR A 517 6.94 -23.22 1.76
C THR A 517 7.15 -24.67 1.33
N THR A 518 8.40 -25.13 1.25
CA THR A 518 8.72 -26.53 0.93
C THR A 518 8.00 -27.51 1.84
N GLU A 519 7.91 -27.21 3.14
CA GLU A 519 7.26 -28.09 4.12
C GLU A 519 5.73 -28.04 3.98
N GLU A 520 5.15 -26.87 3.72
CA GLU A 520 3.72 -26.75 3.42
C GLU A 520 3.32 -27.52 2.16
N LEU A 521 4.14 -27.46 1.11
CA LEU A 521 3.91 -28.17 -0.15
C LEU A 521 4.02 -29.69 0.05
N LYS A 522 5.02 -30.16 0.80
CA LYS A 522 5.17 -31.59 1.13
C LYS A 522 3.96 -32.13 1.89
N GLU A 523 3.45 -31.38 2.86
CA GLU A 523 2.26 -31.76 3.62
C GLU A 523 1.01 -31.81 2.72
N CYS A 524 0.79 -30.82 1.86
CA CYS A 524 -0.41 -30.83 1.02
C CYS A 524 -0.37 -31.91 -0.07
N LEU A 525 0.82 -32.26 -0.59
CA LEU A 525 1.01 -33.38 -1.51
C LEU A 525 0.79 -34.75 -0.84
N SER A 526 0.87 -34.84 0.49
CA SER A 526 0.64 -36.08 1.22
C SER A 526 -0.84 -36.36 1.51
N VAL A 527 -1.73 -35.40 1.26
CA VAL A 527 -3.17 -35.52 1.56
C VAL A 527 -3.86 -36.26 0.42
N VAL A 528 -4.52 -37.37 0.76
CA VAL A 528 -5.38 -38.12 -0.18
C VAL A 528 -6.84 -37.83 0.14
N GLN A 529 -7.66 -37.67 -0.90
CA GLN A 529 -9.10 -37.46 -0.77
C GLN A 529 -9.75 -38.61 0.02
N GLY A 530 -10.55 -38.26 1.03
CA GLY A 530 -11.29 -39.23 1.85
C GLY A 530 -10.52 -39.77 3.06
N ASP A 531 -9.25 -39.39 3.25
CA ASP A 531 -8.50 -39.74 4.46
C ASP A 531 -9.19 -39.13 5.71
N SER A 532 -9.34 -39.93 6.76
CA SER A 532 -9.92 -39.49 8.05
C SER A 532 -8.87 -39.14 9.12
N SER A 533 -7.62 -39.57 8.90
CA SER A 533 -6.44 -39.30 9.73
C SER A 533 -5.23 -39.04 8.83
N TRP A 534 -4.34 -38.14 9.25
CA TRP A 534 -3.11 -37.86 8.50
C TRP A 534 -2.09 -38.98 8.68
N ASP A 535 -1.40 -39.35 7.60
CA ASP A 535 -0.34 -40.37 7.59
C ASP A 535 1.00 -39.74 7.18
N ASN A 536 1.91 -39.61 8.15
CA ASN A 536 3.25 -39.03 7.94
C ASN A 536 4.10 -39.82 6.93
N ASN A 537 3.78 -41.10 6.68
CA ASN A 537 4.54 -41.92 5.75
C ASN A 537 4.28 -41.56 4.27
N LYS A 538 3.23 -40.79 3.99
CA LYS A 538 2.89 -40.31 2.64
C LYS A 538 3.63 -39.02 2.26
N ILE A 539 4.42 -38.43 3.17
CA ILE A 539 5.15 -37.19 2.91
C ILE A 539 6.28 -37.43 1.91
N VAL A 540 6.44 -36.51 0.95
CA VAL A 540 7.57 -36.54 0.03
C VAL A 540 8.86 -36.20 0.79
N ASN A 541 9.69 -37.21 1.04
CA ASN A 541 10.90 -37.08 1.85
C ASN A 541 12.00 -36.22 1.21
N SER A 542 12.03 -36.12 -0.12
CA SER A 542 13.10 -35.40 -0.84
C SER A 542 12.57 -34.11 -1.48
N THR A 543 13.10 -32.97 -1.01
CA THR A 543 12.92 -31.67 -1.65
C THR A 543 13.47 -31.65 -3.08
N GLN A 544 14.53 -32.41 -3.34
CA GLN A 544 15.12 -32.53 -4.68
C GLN A 544 14.17 -33.23 -5.66
N ALA A 545 13.39 -34.20 -5.20
CA ALA A 545 12.40 -34.87 -6.05
C ALA A 545 11.31 -33.90 -6.55
N ILE A 546 10.94 -32.89 -5.75
CA ILE A 546 10.00 -31.83 -6.15
C ILE A 546 10.59 -30.98 -7.29
N LEU A 547 11.88 -30.61 -7.18
CA LEU A 547 12.59 -29.83 -8.19
C LEU A 547 12.83 -30.61 -9.49
N ASP A 548 13.27 -31.87 -9.36
CA ASP A 548 13.61 -32.74 -10.48
C ASP A 548 12.38 -33.06 -11.34
N CYS A 549 11.20 -33.24 -10.72
CA CYS A 549 9.96 -33.54 -11.44
C CYS A 549 9.51 -32.38 -12.35
N CYS A 550 9.78 -31.13 -12.00
CA CYS A 550 9.37 -29.96 -12.78
C CYS A 550 10.46 -29.48 -13.76
N GLY A 551 11.52 -30.26 -13.97
CA GLY A 551 12.54 -29.98 -14.99
C GLY A 551 13.28 -28.64 -14.80
N GLY A 552 13.34 -28.11 -13.57
CA GLY A 552 13.95 -26.81 -13.28
C GLY A 552 13.08 -25.59 -13.57
N LEU A 553 11.79 -25.76 -13.90
CA LEU A 553 10.82 -24.66 -14.04
C LEU A 553 10.32 -24.12 -12.69
N VAL A 554 10.63 -24.85 -11.62
CA VAL A 554 10.32 -24.51 -10.25
C VAL A 554 11.63 -24.39 -9.48
N SER A 555 11.73 -23.34 -8.67
CA SER A 555 12.87 -23.07 -7.80
C SER A 555 12.38 -22.85 -6.37
N ILE A 556 13.26 -23.11 -5.41
CA ILE A 556 13.01 -22.77 -4.00
C ILE A 556 13.69 -21.45 -3.72
N ASP A 557 12.92 -20.50 -3.22
CA ASP A 557 13.44 -19.22 -2.80
C ASP A 557 14.28 -19.38 -1.52
N GLU A 558 15.48 -18.83 -1.55
CA GLU A 558 16.42 -18.95 -0.43
C GLU A 558 16.03 -18.14 0.81
N GLU A 559 15.20 -17.09 0.69
CA GLU A 559 14.79 -16.25 1.84
C GLU A 559 13.65 -16.88 2.63
N ASP A 560 12.56 -17.23 1.95
CA ASP A 560 11.32 -17.68 2.58
C ASP A 560 11.05 -19.20 2.42
N PHE A 561 11.97 -19.93 1.77
CA PHE A 561 11.81 -21.34 1.36
C PHE A 561 10.50 -21.62 0.62
N THR A 562 9.95 -20.62 -0.06
CA THR A 562 8.76 -20.81 -0.86
C THR A 562 9.12 -21.42 -2.20
N VAL A 563 8.27 -22.34 -2.64
CA VAL A 563 8.36 -22.97 -3.95
C VAL A 563 7.70 -22.01 -4.94
N ARG A 564 8.44 -21.56 -5.95
CA ARG A 564 7.97 -20.59 -6.96
C ARG A 564 8.31 -21.07 -8.36
N VAL A 565 7.50 -20.64 -9.33
CA VAL A 565 7.87 -20.77 -10.74
C VAL A 565 9.00 -19.81 -11.08
N VAL A 566 9.94 -20.25 -11.90
CA VAL A 566 11.12 -19.43 -12.27
C VAL A 566 10.71 -18.18 -13.07
N HIS A 567 9.58 -18.24 -13.78
CA HIS A 567 9.06 -17.09 -14.51
C HIS A 567 7.52 -17.15 -14.69
N PRO A 568 6.79 -16.02 -14.62
CA PRO A 568 5.33 -15.98 -14.80
C PRO A 568 4.81 -16.60 -16.10
N SER A 569 5.58 -16.54 -17.20
CA SER A 569 5.19 -17.16 -18.48
C SER A 569 5.07 -18.68 -18.42
N VAL A 570 5.68 -19.34 -17.42
CA VAL A 570 5.47 -20.78 -17.18
C VAL A 570 4.01 -21.04 -16.83
N LYS A 571 3.41 -20.20 -15.98
CA LYS A 571 1.99 -20.28 -15.64
C LYS A 571 1.10 -20.08 -16.86
N GLN A 572 1.43 -19.10 -17.71
CA GLN A 572 0.71 -18.86 -18.97
C GLN A 572 0.79 -20.05 -19.93
N PHE A 573 1.98 -20.65 -20.06
CA PHE A 573 2.19 -21.81 -20.91
C PHE A 573 1.42 -23.05 -20.44
N VAL A 574 1.46 -23.35 -19.13
CA VAL A 574 0.75 -24.51 -18.55
C VAL A 574 -0.78 -24.37 -18.64
N LEU A 575 -1.28 -23.13 -18.69
CA LEU A 575 -2.70 -22.79 -18.83
C LEU A 575 -3.15 -22.57 -20.29
N SER A 576 -2.24 -22.65 -21.27
CA SER A 576 -2.57 -22.37 -22.68
C SER A 576 -3.46 -23.44 -23.31
N GLU A 577 -4.32 -23.06 -24.26
CA GLU A 577 -5.21 -24.00 -24.97
C GLU A 577 -4.44 -25.08 -25.71
N ASP A 578 -3.27 -24.73 -26.27
CA ASP A 578 -2.36 -25.69 -26.94
C ASP A 578 -1.84 -26.76 -25.98
N ALA A 579 -1.71 -26.43 -24.69
CA ALA A 579 -1.26 -27.35 -23.67
C ALA A 579 -2.31 -28.39 -23.27
N ALA A 580 -3.60 -28.18 -23.56
CA ALA A 580 -4.71 -29.08 -23.17
C ALA A 580 -4.56 -30.52 -23.70
N THR A 581 -3.75 -30.72 -24.74
CA THR A 581 -3.45 -32.04 -25.32
C THR A 581 -2.35 -32.80 -24.58
N TRP A 582 -1.70 -32.19 -23.59
CA TRP A 582 -0.50 -32.73 -22.94
C TRP A 582 -0.76 -33.34 -21.55
N PRO A 583 0.04 -34.34 -21.11
CA PRO A 583 -0.15 -34.99 -19.81
C PRO A 583 -0.03 -34.09 -18.57
N TRP A 584 0.69 -32.98 -18.69
CA TRP A 584 0.92 -31.99 -17.61
C TRP A 584 0.03 -30.75 -17.75
N ALA A 585 -0.94 -30.78 -18.65
CA ALA A 585 -1.93 -29.70 -18.79
C ALA A 585 -2.68 -29.51 -17.48
N VAL A 586 -2.85 -28.26 -17.07
CA VAL A 586 -3.65 -27.95 -15.88
C VAL A 586 -4.92 -27.26 -16.33
N ASN A 587 -6.05 -27.97 -16.23
CA ASN A 587 -7.35 -27.31 -16.29
C ASN A 587 -7.54 -26.51 -14.99
N LEU A 588 -7.79 -25.20 -15.13
CA LEU A 588 -7.87 -24.30 -13.98
C LEU A 588 -9.03 -24.65 -13.03
N VAL A 589 -10.19 -25.01 -13.56
CA VAL A 589 -11.39 -25.34 -12.78
C VAL A 589 -11.18 -26.64 -11.98
N ASP A 590 -10.63 -27.67 -12.63
CA ASP A 590 -10.31 -28.94 -11.97
C ASP A 590 -9.24 -28.75 -10.89
N ALA A 591 -8.21 -27.94 -11.19
CA ALA A 591 -7.13 -27.64 -10.25
C ALA A 591 -7.64 -26.86 -9.03
N GLN A 592 -8.48 -25.84 -9.22
CA GLN A 592 -9.10 -25.08 -8.14
C GLN A 592 -9.96 -26.00 -7.26
N THR A 593 -10.77 -26.86 -7.88
CA THR A 593 -11.62 -27.83 -7.16
C THR A 593 -10.78 -28.80 -6.34
N ALA A 594 -9.73 -29.39 -6.94
CA ALA A 594 -8.82 -30.31 -6.25
C ALA A 594 -8.08 -29.62 -5.09
N THR A 595 -7.65 -28.38 -5.28
CA THR A 595 -6.97 -27.57 -4.25
C THR A 595 -7.91 -27.27 -3.08
N ALA A 596 -9.13 -26.81 -3.35
CA ALA A 596 -10.14 -26.55 -2.33
C ALA A 596 -10.48 -27.81 -1.54
N LEU A 597 -10.57 -28.95 -2.23
CA LEU A 597 -10.80 -30.25 -1.64
C LEU A 597 -9.68 -30.69 -0.70
N ILE A 598 -8.42 -30.56 -1.11
CA ILE A 598 -7.28 -30.88 -0.23
C ILE A 598 -7.27 -29.96 1.00
N VAL A 599 -7.52 -28.65 0.83
CA VAL A 599 -7.58 -27.69 1.95
C VAL A 599 -8.67 -28.09 2.95
N LEU A 600 -9.90 -28.33 2.50
CA LEU A 600 -10.99 -28.73 3.41
C LEU A 600 -10.78 -30.12 4.00
N THR A 601 -10.22 -31.07 3.25
CA THR A 601 -9.88 -32.41 3.74
C THR A 601 -8.84 -32.30 4.85
N TYR A 602 -7.77 -31.54 4.64
CA TYR A 602 -6.71 -31.34 5.63
C TYR A 602 -7.24 -30.72 6.93
N LEU A 603 -8.13 -29.72 6.83
CA LEU A 603 -8.77 -29.13 8.02
C LEU A 603 -9.72 -30.11 8.73
N ASN A 604 -10.26 -31.08 7.99
CA ASN A 604 -11.14 -32.12 8.51
C ASN A 604 -10.41 -33.30 9.18
N LEU A 605 -9.11 -33.52 8.88
CA LEU A 605 -8.34 -34.63 9.43
C LEU A 605 -8.39 -34.64 10.96
N ARG A 606 -8.67 -35.82 11.55
CA ARG A 606 -8.58 -36.03 12.99
C ARG A 606 -7.11 -36.03 13.40
N LEU A 607 -6.61 -34.86 13.77
CA LEU A 607 -5.26 -34.71 14.30
C LEU A 607 -5.23 -35.38 15.68
N VAL A 608 -4.25 -36.26 15.92
CA VAL A 608 -4.23 -37.23 17.04
C VAL A 608 -4.37 -36.57 18.43
N GLY A 609 -4.05 -35.28 18.58
CA GLY A 609 -4.26 -34.51 19.82
C GLY A 609 -5.71 -34.09 20.13
N SER A 610 -6.64 -34.09 19.16
CA SER A 610 -8.00 -33.55 19.38
C SER A 610 -8.97 -34.50 20.09
N GLN A 611 -8.58 -35.74 20.39
CA GLN A 611 -9.45 -36.74 21.04
C GLN A 611 -9.57 -36.56 22.57
N LEU A 612 -8.69 -35.80 23.22
CA LEU A 612 -8.72 -35.64 24.68
C LEU A 612 -9.72 -34.58 25.17
N ILE A 613 -10.34 -33.80 24.27
CA ILE A 613 -11.27 -32.71 24.64
C ILE A 613 -12.72 -33.22 24.84
N LYS A 614 -13.07 -34.43 24.38
CA LYS A 614 -14.47 -34.93 24.39
C LYS A 614 -14.77 -36.10 25.35
N ARG A 615 -13.99 -36.35 26.42
CA ARG A 615 -14.43 -37.26 27.51
C ARG A 615 -14.96 -36.47 28.72
N LYS A 616 -16.28 -36.52 28.94
CA LYS A 616 -16.93 -36.22 30.23
C LYS A 616 -16.12 -36.93 31.35
N LYS A 617 -15.67 -36.17 32.36
CA LYS A 617 -15.05 -36.70 33.59
C LYS A 617 -15.90 -37.86 34.15
N PRO A 618 -15.39 -39.10 34.26
CA PRO A 618 -15.92 -40.01 35.26
C PRO A 618 -15.41 -39.52 36.62
N ALA A 619 -16.32 -39.39 37.58
CA ALA A 619 -15.95 -39.15 38.98
C ALA A 619 -15.21 -40.39 39.49
N VAL A 620 -13.89 -40.30 39.61
CA VAL A 620 -13.07 -41.29 40.31
C VAL A 620 -12.41 -40.58 41.48
N ASP A 621 -12.59 -41.16 42.66
CA ASP A 621 -12.17 -40.65 43.96
C ASP A 621 -10.64 -40.56 44.05
N ALA A 622 -10.13 -39.35 44.30
CA ALA A 622 -8.70 -39.02 44.29
C ALA A 622 -7.91 -39.69 45.43
N ASN A 623 -8.59 -40.28 46.42
CA ASN A 623 -7.94 -40.88 47.58
C ASN A 623 -7.40 -42.30 47.35
N THR A 624 -7.90 -43.04 46.35
CA THR A 624 -7.46 -44.43 46.12
C THR A 624 -6.14 -44.50 45.34
N ILE A 625 -5.87 -43.52 44.47
CA ILE A 625 -4.65 -43.45 43.65
C ILE A 625 -3.44 -42.96 44.47
N SER A 626 -3.65 -42.04 45.41
CA SER A 626 -2.59 -41.53 46.30
C SER A 626 -1.94 -42.64 47.13
N ASN A 627 -2.71 -43.62 47.63
CA ASN A 627 -2.16 -44.63 48.54
C ASN A 627 -1.36 -45.75 47.83
N HIS A 628 -1.62 -46.03 46.55
CA HIS A 628 -0.85 -47.03 45.81
C HIS A 628 0.49 -46.49 45.26
N ILE A 629 0.55 -45.19 44.94
CA ILE A 629 1.78 -44.56 44.44
C ILE A 629 2.72 -44.23 45.61
N ILE A 630 2.18 -43.80 46.76
CA ILE A 630 2.99 -43.48 47.95
C ILE A 630 3.73 -44.73 48.49
N ASN A 631 3.16 -45.93 48.39
CA ASN A 631 3.78 -47.15 48.91
C ASN A 631 4.83 -47.78 47.99
N SER A 632 4.94 -47.36 46.72
CA SER A 632 5.92 -47.92 45.77
C SER A 632 7.21 -47.08 45.63
N VAL A 633 7.23 -45.85 46.15
CA VAL A 633 8.32 -44.88 45.95
C VAL A 633 9.24 -44.72 47.17
N THR A 634 8.96 -45.37 48.30
CA THR A 634 9.81 -45.30 49.51
C THR A 634 11.13 -46.08 49.43
N ALA A 635 11.49 -46.70 48.29
CA ALA A 635 12.66 -47.58 48.19
C ALA A 635 13.93 -47.00 47.52
N THR A 636 13.91 -45.82 46.86
CA THR A 636 15.16 -45.25 46.31
C THR A 636 15.21 -43.72 46.41
N GLY A 637 16.06 -43.20 47.30
CA GLY A 637 16.25 -41.77 47.52
C GLY A 637 17.08 -41.10 46.42
N LYS A 638 16.42 -40.24 45.62
CA LYS A 638 17.00 -39.09 44.88
C LYS A 638 15.86 -38.20 44.35
N TYR A 639 15.84 -36.94 44.77
CA TYR A 639 15.03 -35.79 44.28
C TYR A 639 13.50 -35.95 44.17
N PRO A 640 12.68 -35.27 45.02
CA PRO A 640 11.25 -35.15 44.80
C PRO A 640 10.85 -33.78 44.21
N ASN A 641 9.78 -33.81 43.42
CA ASN A 641 8.93 -32.71 42.95
C ASN A 641 9.42 -31.96 41.70
N ASP A 642 9.14 -32.51 40.52
CA ASP A 642 8.73 -31.72 39.34
C ASP A 642 8.34 -32.55 38.10
N VAL A 643 8.39 -33.89 38.17
CA VAL A 643 8.12 -34.72 36.98
C VAL A 643 6.63 -34.98 36.73
N GLY A 644 5.75 -34.76 37.73
CA GLY A 644 4.31 -35.06 37.63
C GLY A 644 3.48 -34.08 36.79
N PHE A 645 3.92 -32.83 36.63
CA PHE A 645 3.22 -31.82 35.80
C PHE A 645 3.82 -31.67 34.39
N SER A 646 4.99 -32.27 34.14
CA SER A 646 5.68 -32.18 32.83
C SER A 646 5.00 -33.01 31.73
N LEU A 647 4.44 -34.18 32.04
CA LEU A 647 3.81 -35.04 31.02
C LEU A 647 2.42 -34.57 30.58
N ILE A 648 1.71 -33.79 31.40
CA ILE A 648 0.33 -33.36 31.11
C ILE A 648 0.30 -32.02 30.36
N ALA A 649 1.34 -31.19 30.51
CA ALA A 649 1.48 -29.94 29.74
C ALA A 649 2.21 -30.12 28.39
N GLN A 650 3.01 -31.18 28.23
CA GLN A 650 3.67 -31.51 26.95
C GLN A 650 2.72 -31.93 25.82
N THR A 651 1.45 -32.21 26.12
CA THR A 651 0.48 -32.78 25.17
C THR A 651 -0.55 -31.79 24.63
N GLN A 652 -0.57 -30.53 25.09
CA GLN A 652 -1.58 -29.55 24.64
C GLN A 652 -1.06 -28.44 23.72
N GLU A 653 0.25 -28.19 23.64
CA GLU A 653 0.82 -27.11 22.80
C GLU A 653 1.97 -27.54 21.87
N SER A 654 2.36 -28.82 21.88
CA SER A 654 3.29 -29.41 20.91
C SER A 654 2.67 -29.64 19.52
N ASP A 655 1.35 -29.45 19.37
CA ASP A 655 0.64 -29.71 18.11
C ASP A 655 0.74 -28.56 17.09
N ALA A 656 0.98 -27.31 17.50
CA ALA A 656 1.04 -26.18 16.57
C ALA A 656 2.33 -26.16 15.72
N THR A 657 3.37 -26.87 16.15
CA THR A 657 4.66 -26.98 15.45
C THR A 657 4.75 -28.18 14.50
N ASN A 658 3.79 -29.12 14.58
CA ASN A 658 3.77 -30.35 13.77
C ASN A 658 2.98 -30.25 12.46
N TYR A 659 2.22 -29.16 12.22
CA TYR A 659 1.35 -29.01 11.05
C TYR A 659 1.59 -27.67 10.34
N ARG A 660 2.58 -27.64 9.43
CA ARG A 660 3.03 -26.42 8.74
C ARG A 660 1.97 -25.87 7.79
N PHE A 661 1.22 -26.74 7.10
CA PHE A 661 0.18 -26.35 6.14
C PHE A 661 -1.11 -25.81 6.80
N ARG A 662 -1.35 -26.13 8.08
CA ARG A 662 -2.57 -25.72 8.79
C ARG A 662 -2.77 -24.20 8.82
N GLY A 663 -1.69 -23.44 9.00
CA GLY A 663 -1.75 -21.98 9.02
C GLY A 663 -2.22 -21.39 7.69
N TYR A 664 -1.74 -21.94 6.57
CA TYR A 664 -2.22 -21.60 5.24
C TYR A 664 -3.69 -22.02 5.06
N ALA A 665 -4.03 -23.27 5.36
CA ALA A 665 -5.38 -23.79 5.17
C ALA A 665 -6.45 -22.96 5.92
N ILE A 666 -6.21 -22.63 7.20
CA ILE A 666 -7.13 -21.80 8.00
C ILE A 666 -7.26 -20.38 7.44
N LYS A 667 -6.18 -19.80 6.90
CA LYS A 667 -6.19 -18.43 6.39
C LYS A 667 -6.86 -18.31 5.01
N TYR A 668 -6.76 -19.33 4.17
CA TYR A 668 -7.11 -19.24 2.74
C TYR A 668 -8.25 -20.14 2.28
N TRP A 669 -8.83 -21.01 3.13
CA TRP A 669 -9.91 -21.93 2.71
C TRP A 669 -11.07 -21.23 1.99
N CYS A 670 -11.52 -20.07 2.49
CA CYS A 670 -12.65 -19.34 1.91
C CYS A 670 -12.29 -18.81 0.51
N ARG A 671 -11.05 -18.34 0.30
CA ARG A 671 -10.57 -17.91 -1.03
C ARG A 671 -10.49 -19.06 -2.04
N HIS A 672 -10.21 -20.28 -1.60
CA HIS A 672 -10.22 -21.45 -2.49
C HIS A 672 -11.63 -21.85 -2.91
N LEU A 673 -12.64 -21.63 -2.06
CA LEU A 673 -14.03 -21.92 -2.41
C LEU A 673 -14.66 -20.85 -3.30
N VAL A 674 -14.29 -19.59 -3.08
CA VAL A 674 -14.83 -18.45 -3.84
C VAL A 674 -14.36 -18.41 -5.28
N ASP A 675 -13.25 -19.06 -5.60
CA ASP A 675 -12.77 -19.23 -6.97
C ASP A 675 -13.64 -20.19 -7.80
N LEU A 676 -14.38 -21.08 -7.15
CA LEU A 676 -15.20 -22.10 -7.81
C LEU A 676 -16.49 -21.47 -8.33
N GLU A 677 -16.86 -21.79 -9.58
CA GLU A 677 -18.16 -21.40 -10.14
C GLU A 677 -19.30 -22.04 -9.36
N ASP A 678 -19.25 -23.36 -9.24
CA ASP A 678 -20.15 -24.18 -8.42
C ASP A 678 -19.36 -24.91 -7.34
N ILE A 679 -19.92 -25.01 -6.14
CA ILE A 679 -19.31 -25.74 -5.04
C ILE A 679 -19.84 -27.18 -5.04
N PRO A 680 -18.98 -28.18 -5.31
CA PRO A 680 -19.41 -29.58 -5.27
C PRO A 680 -19.99 -29.97 -3.91
N GLU A 681 -20.98 -30.86 -3.91
CA GLU A 681 -21.65 -31.35 -2.69
C GLU A 681 -20.66 -31.93 -1.67
N THR A 682 -19.58 -32.54 -2.14
CA THR A 682 -18.48 -33.03 -1.31
C THR A 682 -17.80 -31.90 -0.52
N LEU A 683 -17.50 -30.76 -1.14
CA LEU A 683 -16.94 -29.59 -0.45
C LEU A 683 -17.94 -28.97 0.51
N CYS A 684 -19.23 -28.89 0.12
CA CYS A 684 -20.30 -28.43 1.00
C CYS A 684 -20.36 -29.28 2.27
N SER A 685 -20.36 -30.61 2.14
CA SER A 685 -20.40 -31.53 3.28
C SER A 685 -19.18 -31.34 4.19
N LEU A 686 -17.97 -31.26 3.63
CA LEU A 686 -16.74 -31.05 4.41
C LEU A 686 -16.74 -29.70 5.13
N LEU A 687 -17.26 -28.65 4.49
CA LEU A 687 -17.39 -27.33 5.09
C LEU A 687 -18.42 -27.33 6.23
N MET A 688 -19.58 -27.95 6.03
CA MET A 688 -20.61 -28.08 7.06
C MET A 688 -20.07 -28.74 8.33
N VAL A 689 -19.35 -29.86 8.21
CA VAL A 689 -18.74 -30.54 9.37
C VAL A 689 -17.72 -29.64 10.08
N LEU A 690 -16.95 -28.82 9.35
CA LEU A 690 -15.99 -27.87 9.95
C LEU A 690 -16.69 -26.76 10.73
N LEU A 691 -17.82 -26.26 10.23
CA LEU A 691 -18.62 -25.21 10.84
C LEU A 691 -19.39 -25.72 12.06
N GLU A 692 -20.02 -26.89 11.98
CA GLU A 692 -20.75 -27.52 13.09
C GLU A 692 -19.83 -27.86 14.28
N ASP A 693 -18.63 -28.40 14.00
CA ASP A 693 -17.62 -28.67 15.04
C ASP A 693 -16.89 -27.40 15.54
N ARG A 694 -17.21 -26.21 15.01
CA ARG A 694 -16.52 -24.93 15.29
C ARG A 694 -15.00 -25.00 15.11
N ARG A 695 -14.53 -25.80 14.15
CA ARG A 695 -13.10 -25.93 13.82
C ARG A 695 -12.58 -24.75 13.01
N ILE A 696 -13.48 -24.03 12.35
CA ILE A 696 -13.24 -22.76 11.66
C ILE A 696 -14.17 -21.72 12.26
N ASP A 697 -13.65 -20.52 12.50
CA ASP A 697 -14.40 -19.37 12.99
C ASP A 697 -14.70 -18.41 11.85
N LEU A 698 -15.98 -18.20 11.56
CA LEU A 698 -16.46 -17.29 10.51
C LEU A 698 -16.31 -15.81 10.90
N THR A 699 -16.21 -15.51 12.19
CA THR A 699 -16.04 -14.14 12.72
C THR A 699 -14.58 -13.71 12.77
N ARG A 700 -13.65 -14.67 12.73
CA ARG A 700 -12.23 -14.39 12.72
C ARG A 700 -11.82 -13.79 11.37
N TRP A 701 -11.07 -12.70 11.44
CA TRP A 701 -10.46 -12.08 10.27
C TRP A 701 -9.51 -13.06 9.58
N LEU A 702 -9.74 -13.27 8.28
CA LEU A 702 -8.87 -14.01 7.38
C LEU A 702 -7.78 -13.07 6.87
N GLU A 703 -7.35 -13.21 5.62
CA GLU A 703 -6.39 -12.28 5.02
C GLU A 703 -6.98 -10.88 4.81
N GLU A 704 -6.11 -9.85 4.83
CA GLU A 704 -6.46 -8.42 4.62
C GLU A 704 -7.44 -7.83 5.64
N GLY A 705 -7.66 -8.51 6.77
CA GLY A 705 -8.64 -8.04 7.75
C GLY A 705 -10.07 -8.17 7.24
N ARG A 706 -10.38 -9.18 6.40
CA ARG A 706 -11.74 -9.49 5.93
C ARG A 706 -12.23 -10.81 6.53
N SER A 707 -13.50 -10.86 6.95
CA SER A 707 -14.12 -12.11 7.43
C SER A 707 -14.57 -12.97 6.24
N ALA A 708 -14.86 -14.26 6.47
CA ALA A 708 -15.35 -15.15 5.42
C ALA A 708 -16.62 -14.63 4.72
N TRP A 709 -17.48 -13.95 5.49
CA TRP A 709 -18.69 -13.29 5.01
C TRP A 709 -18.37 -12.20 3.97
N LEU A 710 -17.41 -11.31 4.27
CA LEU A 710 -17.03 -10.23 3.37
C LEU A 710 -16.35 -10.76 2.10
N ILE A 711 -15.57 -11.84 2.20
CA ILE A 711 -14.95 -12.47 1.03
C ILE A 711 -16.04 -13.05 0.12
N ALA A 712 -17.01 -13.80 0.66
CA ALA A 712 -18.12 -14.35 -0.13
C ALA A 712 -18.99 -13.25 -0.77
N ALA A 713 -19.25 -12.17 -0.03
CA ALA A 713 -20.04 -11.03 -0.52
C ALA A 713 -19.33 -10.26 -1.65
N SER A 714 -18.04 -9.98 -1.50
CA SER A 714 -17.24 -9.26 -2.51
C SER A 714 -17.11 -10.00 -3.85
N HIS A 715 -17.26 -11.33 -3.85
CA HIS A 715 -17.17 -12.15 -5.05
C HIS A 715 -18.53 -12.70 -5.51
N ASN A 716 -19.63 -12.18 -4.95
CA ASN A 716 -20.99 -12.56 -5.33
C ASN A 716 -21.27 -14.08 -5.24
N ARG A 717 -20.88 -14.75 -4.15
CA ARG A 717 -21.07 -16.19 -3.96
C ARG A 717 -22.26 -16.51 -3.02
N PRO A 718 -23.51 -16.61 -3.55
CA PRO A 718 -24.70 -16.83 -2.71
C PRO A 718 -24.70 -18.20 -2.01
N GLY A 719 -24.21 -19.26 -2.65
CA GLY A 719 -24.16 -20.60 -2.06
C GLY A 719 -23.35 -20.66 -0.76
N LEU A 720 -22.22 -19.97 -0.69
CA LEU A 720 -21.43 -19.85 0.55
C LEU A 720 -22.17 -19.07 1.64
N VAL A 721 -22.80 -17.97 1.27
CA VAL A 721 -23.58 -17.15 2.21
C VAL A 721 -24.75 -17.96 2.78
N GLN A 722 -25.43 -18.76 1.96
CA GLN A 722 -26.50 -19.66 2.41
C GLN A 722 -25.99 -20.72 3.40
N ILE A 723 -24.83 -21.33 3.13
CA ILE A 723 -24.18 -22.27 4.07
C ILE A 723 -23.83 -21.58 5.40
N PHE A 724 -23.32 -20.35 5.35
CA PHE A 724 -23.00 -19.59 6.57
C PHE A 724 -24.25 -19.22 7.37
N LEU A 725 -25.36 -18.91 6.70
CA LEU A 725 -26.66 -18.64 7.34
C LEU A 725 -27.26 -19.89 8.01
N GLN A 726 -27.10 -21.07 7.41
CA GLN A 726 -27.64 -22.34 7.94
C GLN A 726 -26.92 -22.82 9.20
N THR A 727 -25.65 -22.48 9.37
CA THR A 727 -24.78 -23.05 10.44
C THR A 727 -24.72 -22.21 11.71
N GLN A 728 -25.14 -20.93 11.69
CA GLN A 728 -25.19 -20.08 12.87
C GLN A 728 -26.61 -19.91 13.39
N ASN A 729 -26.83 -20.24 14.67
CA ASN A 729 -28.01 -19.82 15.40
C ASN A 729 -27.92 -18.29 15.58
N ILE A 730 -28.72 -17.53 14.83
CA ILE A 730 -28.60 -16.09 14.59
C ILE A 730 -28.66 -15.31 15.93
N GLY A 731 -27.50 -14.94 16.47
CA GLY A 731 -27.36 -14.02 17.61
C GLY A 731 -27.00 -12.59 17.17
N HIS A 732 -26.94 -11.64 18.12
CA HIS A 732 -26.67 -10.21 17.84
C HIS A 732 -25.36 -9.92 17.07
N THR A 733 -24.33 -10.78 17.17
CA THR A 733 -23.07 -10.65 16.42
C THR A 733 -23.21 -10.93 14.92
N ALA A 734 -24.22 -11.71 14.50
CA ALA A 734 -24.46 -12.02 13.09
C ALA A 734 -25.01 -10.80 12.31
N ASN A 735 -25.80 -9.93 12.96
CA ASN A 735 -26.41 -8.76 12.31
C ASN A 735 -25.38 -7.76 11.80
N SER A 736 -24.28 -7.55 12.54
CA SER A 736 -23.18 -6.67 12.07
C SER A 736 -22.51 -7.23 10.82
N MET A 737 -22.23 -8.54 10.79
CA MET A 737 -21.60 -9.20 9.65
C MET A 737 -22.51 -9.21 8.42
N ILE A 738 -23.82 -9.41 8.60
CA ILE A 738 -24.81 -9.32 7.53
C ILE A 738 -24.86 -7.88 6.98
N ALA A 739 -24.92 -6.88 7.86
CA ALA A 739 -24.90 -5.47 7.47
C ALA A 739 -23.64 -5.10 6.66
N GLU A 740 -22.45 -5.49 7.12
CA GLU A 740 -21.19 -5.29 6.39
C GLU A 740 -21.13 -6.07 5.07
N SER A 741 -21.74 -7.25 5.01
CA SER A 741 -21.83 -8.05 3.79
C SER A 741 -22.74 -7.42 2.74
N LEU A 742 -23.87 -6.84 3.16
CA LEU A 742 -24.76 -6.07 2.27
C LEU A 742 -24.01 -4.89 1.65
N VAL A 743 -23.28 -4.12 2.46
CA VAL A 743 -22.47 -3.00 1.98
C VAL A 743 -21.37 -3.49 1.03
N THR A 744 -20.67 -4.55 1.41
CA THR A 744 -19.59 -5.12 0.59
C THR A 744 -20.12 -5.61 -0.76
N ALA A 745 -21.27 -6.29 -0.79
CA ALA A 745 -21.90 -6.73 -2.02
C ALA A 745 -22.34 -5.53 -2.88
N ALA A 746 -22.90 -4.47 -2.28
CA ALA A 746 -23.27 -3.25 -3.02
C ALA A 746 -22.06 -2.53 -3.64
N ILE A 747 -20.90 -2.56 -2.98
CA ILE A 747 -19.63 -1.99 -3.50
C ILE A 747 -19.09 -2.80 -4.69
N HIS A 748 -19.20 -4.13 -4.65
CA HIS A 748 -18.55 -5.04 -5.60
C HIS A 748 -19.49 -5.58 -6.69
N GLY A 749 -20.77 -5.21 -6.72
CA GLY A 749 -21.71 -5.69 -7.73
C GLY A 749 -22.38 -7.03 -7.40
N GLY A 750 -22.42 -7.42 -6.13
CA GLY A 750 -22.84 -8.74 -5.65
C GLY A 750 -24.36 -8.98 -5.62
N ILE A 751 -25.04 -8.94 -6.77
CA ILE A 751 -26.52 -9.01 -6.87
C ILE A 751 -27.11 -10.30 -6.29
N GLN A 752 -26.50 -11.46 -6.56
CA GLN A 752 -27.04 -12.74 -6.12
C GLN A 752 -26.92 -12.92 -4.59
N VAL A 753 -25.82 -12.40 -4.02
CA VAL A 753 -25.65 -12.32 -2.56
C VAL A 753 -26.66 -11.36 -1.95
N LEU A 754 -26.87 -10.18 -2.56
CA LEU A 754 -27.90 -9.25 -2.12
C LEU A 754 -29.27 -9.93 -2.12
N ASP A 755 -29.71 -10.54 -3.24
CA ASP A 755 -30.98 -11.27 -3.33
C ASP A 755 -31.13 -12.35 -2.24
N SER A 756 -30.09 -13.16 -2.04
CA SER A 756 -30.09 -14.19 -0.99
C SER A 756 -30.25 -13.60 0.41
N LEU A 757 -29.51 -12.52 0.73
CA LEU A 757 -29.59 -11.85 2.04
C LEU A 757 -30.93 -11.12 2.23
N PHE A 758 -31.48 -10.48 1.19
CA PHE A 758 -32.78 -9.81 1.25
C PHE A 758 -33.91 -10.80 1.53
N ARG A 759 -33.90 -11.97 0.89
CA ARG A 759 -34.88 -13.04 1.14
C ARG A 759 -34.83 -13.61 2.56
N CYS A 760 -33.63 -13.67 3.15
CA CYS A 760 -33.46 -14.26 4.48
C CYS A 760 -33.64 -13.25 5.63
N TYR A 761 -33.25 -11.98 5.46
CA TYR A 761 -33.15 -11.01 6.56
C TYR A 761 -34.09 -9.80 6.42
N SER A 762 -34.67 -9.54 5.24
CA SER A 762 -35.57 -8.40 5.01
C SER A 762 -35.03 -7.05 5.53
N PRO A 763 -33.77 -6.65 5.25
CA PRO A 763 -33.21 -5.40 5.77
C PRO A 763 -33.94 -4.17 5.21
N ASP A 764 -33.98 -3.09 6.00
CA ASP A 764 -34.44 -1.78 5.55
C ASP A 764 -33.54 -1.28 4.40
N LEU A 765 -34.14 -1.04 3.23
CA LEU A 765 -33.44 -0.57 2.02
C LEU A 765 -32.78 0.81 2.21
N ASN A 766 -33.28 1.62 3.14
CA ASN A 766 -32.74 2.93 3.48
C ASN A 766 -31.91 2.92 4.77
N ALA A 767 -31.56 1.74 5.28
CA ALA A 767 -30.68 1.62 6.43
C ALA A 767 -29.36 2.35 6.16
N LYS A 768 -28.90 3.06 7.19
CA LYS A 768 -27.63 3.80 7.16
C LYS A 768 -26.55 2.94 7.81
N TYR A 769 -25.49 2.70 7.05
CA TYR A 769 -24.38 1.86 7.44
C TYR A 769 -23.12 2.69 7.69
N HIS A 770 -22.29 2.22 8.62
CA HIS A 770 -21.01 2.81 9.03
C HIS A 770 -21.12 4.25 9.57
N GLY A 771 -20.01 4.80 10.08
CA GLY A 771 -19.98 6.15 10.68
C GLY A 771 -20.33 7.29 9.70
N GLN A 772 -20.26 7.05 8.39
CA GLN A 772 -20.61 8.03 7.35
C GLN A 772 -22.12 8.12 7.08
N HIS A 773 -22.94 7.27 7.69
CA HIS A 773 -24.40 7.30 7.58
C HIS A 773 -24.90 7.10 6.13
N ARG A 774 -24.28 6.19 5.39
CA ARG A 774 -24.55 5.93 3.96
C ARG A 774 -25.46 4.73 3.75
N THR A 775 -26.36 4.80 2.76
CA THR A 775 -27.21 3.66 2.35
C THR A 775 -26.50 2.79 1.31
N LEU A 776 -27.03 1.59 1.04
CA LEU A 776 -26.52 0.72 -0.04
C LEU A 776 -26.51 1.43 -1.40
N LEU A 777 -27.48 2.30 -1.65
CA LEU A 777 -27.55 3.11 -2.87
C LEU A 777 -26.38 4.10 -2.98
N HIS A 778 -25.91 4.67 -1.87
CA HIS A 778 -24.72 5.53 -1.86
C HIS A 778 -23.47 4.76 -2.26
N TYR A 779 -23.28 3.57 -1.67
CA TYR A 779 -22.13 2.72 -1.99
C TYR A 779 -22.17 2.22 -3.44
N ALA A 780 -23.34 1.77 -3.92
CA ALA A 780 -23.49 1.36 -5.32
C ALA A 780 -23.22 2.53 -6.28
N ALA A 781 -23.69 3.74 -5.96
CA ALA A 781 -23.50 4.92 -6.79
C ALA A 781 -22.03 5.39 -6.81
N GLN A 782 -21.35 5.41 -5.67
CA GLN A 782 -19.93 5.77 -5.56
C GLN A 782 -19.01 4.81 -6.34
N HIS A 783 -19.39 3.53 -6.41
CA HIS A 783 -18.59 2.48 -7.04
C HIS A 783 -19.03 2.11 -8.48
N ASN A 784 -19.89 2.92 -9.11
CA ASN A 784 -20.39 2.73 -10.47
C ASN A 784 -21.13 1.39 -10.71
N GLN A 785 -21.89 0.91 -9.72
CA GLN A 785 -22.56 -0.39 -9.77
C GLN A 785 -24.00 -0.26 -10.31
N VAL A 786 -24.12 -0.05 -11.63
CA VAL A 786 -25.42 0.19 -12.30
C VAL A 786 -26.41 -0.96 -12.10
N ASP A 787 -25.95 -2.21 -12.23
CA ASP A 787 -26.82 -3.38 -12.11
C ASP A 787 -27.33 -3.59 -10.68
N VAL A 788 -26.55 -3.20 -9.67
CA VAL A 788 -26.99 -3.20 -8.27
C VAL A 788 -28.07 -2.14 -8.07
N ILE A 789 -27.92 -0.95 -8.65
CA ILE A 789 -28.94 0.11 -8.58
C ILE A 789 -30.24 -0.36 -9.22
N ASP A 790 -30.16 -1.01 -10.39
CA ASP A 790 -31.32 -1.60 -11.06
C ASP A 790 -31.97 -2.69 -10.22
N PHE A 791 -31.17 -3.58 -9.62
CA PHE A 791 -31.65 -4.62 -8.72
C PHE A 791 -32.37 -4.03 -7.50
N LEU A 792 -31.76 -3.04 -6.83
CA LEU A 792 -32.35 -2.36 -5.68
C LEU A 792 -33.70 -1.73 -6.09
N PHE A 793 -33.76 -0.99 -7.20
CA PHE A 793 -35.02 -0.44 -7.70
C PHE A 793 -36.02 -1.51 -8.15
N GLY A 794 -35.56 -2.66 -8.62
CA GLY A 794 -36.39 -3.81 -8.98
C GLY A 794 -37.04 -4.48 -7.77
N LEU A 795 -36.34 -4.58 -6.63
CA LEU A 795 -36.89 -5.11 -5.38
C LEU A 795 -38.12 -4.32 -4.90
N GLN A 796 -38.14 -3.01 -5.16
CA GLN A 796 -39.28 -2.15 -4.85
C GLN A 796 -40.56 -2.53 -5.62
N VAL A 797 -40.43 -3.15 -6.79
CA VAL A 797 -41.58 -3.56 -7.63
C VAL A 797 -42.12 -4.93 -7.21
N GLN A 798 -41.28 -5.80 -6.62
CA GLN A 798 -41.67 -7.16 -6.22
C GLN A 798 -42.36 -7.21 -4.84
N LEU A 799 -42.11 -6.24 -3.96
CA LEU A 799 -42.71 -6.14 -2.63
C LEU A 799 -43.99 -5.29 -2.66
N GLU A 800 -44.99 -5.71 -3.44
CA GLU A 800 -46.30 -5.07 -3.44
C GLU A 800 -46.97 -5.22 -2.06
N GLY A 801 -47.13 -4.10 -1.34
CA GLY A 801 -48.05 -4.01 -0.21
C GLY A 801 -47.47 -3.66 1.16
N ASN A 802 -46.15 -3.55 1.34
CA ASN A 802 -45.56 -3.08 2.61
C ASN A 802 -44.36 -2.13 2.42
N ALA A 803 -44.64 -0.83 2.53
CA ALA A 803 -43.84 0.21 3.20
C ALA A 803 -42.28 0.26 3.13
N VAL A 804 -41.61 -0.26 2.09
CA VAL A 804 -40.16 -0.05 1.91
C VAL A 804 -39.89 0.54 0.53
N VAL A 805 -39.92 1.87 0.45
CA VAL A 805 -39.60 2.63 -0.76
C VAL A 805 -38.14 3.04 -0.69
N ILE A 806 -37.34 2.71 -1.71
CA ILE A 806 -35.98 3.27 -1.80
C ILE A 806 -36.10 4.77 -1.92
N ASP A 807 -35.45 5.47 -1.01
CA ASP A 807 -35.36 6.92 -1.06
C ASP A 807 -33.99 7.33 -1.62
N PRO A 808 -33.91 7.71 -2.91
CA PRO A 808 -32.66 8.16 -3.49
C PRO A 808 -32.17 9.50 -2.92
N GLU A 809 -33.02 10.19 -2.14
CA GLU A 809 -32.74 11.49 -1.54
C GLU A 809 -32.17 11.39 -0.12
N VAL A 810 -31.93 10.18 0.40
CA VAL A 810 -31.25 10.00 1.69
C VAL A 810 -29.88 10.67 1.63
N GLU A 811 -29.54 11.43 2.67
CA GLU A 811 -28.26 12.11 2.78
C GLU A 811 -27.28 11.37 3.70
N ASP A 812 -26.00 11.34 3.30
CA ASP A 812 -24.88 10.96 4.15
C ASP A 812 -24.51 12.06 5.16
N ILE A 813 -23.49 11.82 6.01
CA ILE A 813 -23.04 12.80 7.01
C ILE A 813 -22.55 14.13 6.42
N LYS A 814 -22.10 14.13 5.16
CA LYS A 814 -21.67 15.31 4.40
C LYS A 814 -22.83 15.95 3.63
N ARG A 815 -24.07 15.54 3.91
CA ARG A 815 -25.29 15.96 3.22
C ARG A 815 -25.29 15.65 1.72
N LYS A 816 -24.52 14.64 1.27
CA LYS A 816 -24.48 14.20 -0.13
C LYS A 816 -25.46 13.05 -0.33
N THR A 817 -26.20 13.07 -1.44
CA THR A 817 -27.05 11.96 -1.89
C THR A 817 -26.26 10.97 -2.74
N ALA A 818 -26.86 9.83 -3.09
CA ALA A 818 -26.26 8.89 -4.05
C ALA A 818 -25.98 9.54 -5.42
N MET A 819 -26.85 10.46 -5.87
CA MET A 819 -26.64 11.21 -7.12
C MET A 819 -25.49 12.21 -7.01
N ASP A 820 -25.35 12.89 -5.86
CA ASP A 820 -24.22 13.80 -5.63
C ASP A 820 -22.87 13.05 -5.66
N LEU A 821 -22.82 11.82 -5.11
CA LEU A 821 -21.62 10.99 -5.15
C LEU A 821 -21.32 10.51 -6.57
N ALA A 822 -22.33 10.05 -7.32
CA ALA A 822 -22.15 9.63 -8.71
C ALA A 822 -21.66 10.77 -9.61
N ALA A 823 -22.19 11.98 -9.44
CA ALA A 823 -21.70 13.17 -10.13
C ALA A 823 -20.28 13.52 -9.70
N CYS A 824 -19.97 13.52 -8.39
CA CYS A 824 -18.61 13.78 -7.90
C CYS A 824 -17.56 12.84 -8.52
N ASP A 825 -17.90 11.55 -8.68
CA ASP A 825 -16.98 10.51 -9.15
C ASP A 825 -17.05 10.25 -10.68
N ARG A 826 -17.81 11.05 -11.43
CA ARG A 826 -17.94 11.00 -12.91
C ARG A 826 -18.61 9.72 -13.45
N HIS A 827 -19.58 9.18 -12.72
CA HIS A 827 -20.29 7.94 -13.10
C HIS A 827 -21.55 8.22 -13.93
N LEU A 828 -21.37 8.52 -15.23
CA LEU A 828 -22.46 8.88 -16.15
C LEU A 828 -23.62 7.86 -16.16
N ALA A 829 -23.31 6.57 -16.28
CA ALA A 829 -24.32 5.50 -16.38
C ALA A 829 -25.19 5.40 -15.11
N VAL A 830 -24.60 5.64 -13.93
CA VAL A 830 -25.32 5.71 -12.66
C VAL A 830 -26.23 6.94 -12.64
N VAL A 831 -25.71 8.11 -13.03
CA VAL A 831 -26.50 9.34 -13.07
C VAL A 831 -27.73 9.17 -13.97
N GLU A 832 -27.54 8.63 -15.19
CA GLU A 832 -28.65 8.34 -16.10
C GLU A 832 -29.69 7.43 -15.46
N ARG A 833 -29.25 6.39 -14.74
CA ARG A 833 -30.17 5.43 -14.14
C ARG A 833 -30.98 6.05 -13.01
N LEU A 834 -30.31 6.83 -12.15
CA LEU A 834 -30.98 7.59 -11.09
C LEU A 834 -31.96 8.60 -11.69
N CYS A 835 -31.62 9.33 -12.75
CA CYS A 835 -32.52 10.27 -13.43
C CYS A 835 -33.77 9.58 -14.01
N LYS A 836 -33.61 8.44 -14.69
CA LYS A 836 -34.74 7.63 -15.20
C LYS A 836 -35.68 7.21 -14.07
N TYR A 837 -35.14 6.81 -12.93
CA TYR A 837 -35.92 6.47 -11.75
C TYR A 837 -36.70 7.68 -11.21
N HIS A 838 -36.05 8.84 -11.02
CA HIS A 838 -36.73 10.07 -10.54
C HIS A 838 -37.88 10.50 -11.46
N LYS A 839 -37.68 10.43 -12.78
CA LYS A 839 -38.72 10.73 -13.79
C LYS A 839 -39.93 9.81 -13.65
N ARG A 840 -39.72 8.52 -13.36
CA ARG A 840 -40.78 7.53 -13.21
C ARG A 840 -41.65 7.75 -11.97
N TYR A 841 -41.07 8.22 -10.87
CA TYR A 841 -41.77 8.41 -9.58
C TYR A 841 -42.13 9.87 -9.28
N ALA A 842 -41.99 10.77 -10.26
CA ALA A 842 -42.34 12.20 -10.19
C ALA A 842 -41.76 12.95 -8.98
N ARG A 843 -40.62 12.47 -8.44
CA ARG A 843 -39.88 13.15 -7.37
C ARG A 843 -38.92 14.17 -7.99
N PHE A 844 -39.46 15.21 -8.60
CA PHE A 844 -38.66 16.31 -9.15
C PHE A 844 -38.23 17.23 -8.01
N SER A 845 -37.00 17.09 -7.54
CA SER A 845 -36.54 17.76 -6.32
C SER A 845 -35.51 18.87 -6.59
N TYR A 846 -35.48 19.84 -5.67
CA TYR A 846 -34.45 20.86 -5.50
C TYR A 846 -32.99 20.36 -5.64
N ARG A 847 -32.76 19.04 -5.55
CA ARG A 847 -31.45 18.40 -5.37
C ARG A 847 -30.73 18.02 -6.66
N MET A 848 -31.41 17.88 -7.80
CA MET A 848 -30.74 17.80 -9.12
C MET A 848 -29.85 19.03 -9.37
N ARG A 849 -30.20 20.20 -8.82
CA ARG A 849 -29.34 21.39 -8.82
C ARG A 849 -27.99 21.16 -8.15
N LYS A 850 -27.96 20.39 -7.07
CA LYS A 850 -26.73 20.18 -6.30
C LYS A 850 -25.80 19.25 -7.08
N ALA A 851 -26.33 18.15 -7.59
CA ALA A 851 -25.59 17.27 -8.51
C ALA A 851 -25.10 18.04 -9.75
N LEU A 852 -25.95 18.89 -10.35
CA LEU A 852 -25.58 19.77 -11.46
C LEU A 852 -24.47 20.76 -11.09
N SER A 853 -24.53 21.35 -9.89
CA SER A 853 -23.48 22.27 -9.41
C SER A 853 -22.14 21.58 -9.18
N VAL A 854 -22.17 20.33 -8.70
CA VAL A 854 -20.96 19.51 -8.52
C VAL A 854 -20.39 19.12 -9.88
N ALA A 855 -21.23 18.63 -10.79
CA ALA A 855 -20.83 18.25 -12.15
C ALA A 855 -20.23 19.44 -12.92
N ALA A 856 -20.82 20.63 -12.78
CA ALA A 856 -20.32 21.85 -13.41
C ALA A 856 -19.03 22.40 -12.78
N ALA A 857 -18.86 22.27 -11.47
CA ALA A 857 -17.59 22.63 -10.81
C ALA A 857 -16.42 21.72 -11.24
N GLU A 858 -16.72 20.48 -11.65
CA GLU A 858 -15.75 19.46 -12.07
C GLU A 858 -15.60 19.34 -13.60
N ASP A 859 -16.21 20.26 -14.36
CA ASP A 859 -16.23 20.32 -15.83
C ASP A 859 -16.73 19.03 -16.53
N GLN A 860 -17.86 18.49 -16.06
CA GLN A 860 -18.42 17.22 -16.53
C GLN A 860 -19.51 17.40 -17.59
N VAL A 861 -19.12 17.81 -18.79
CA VAL A 861 -20.02 18.13 -19.93
C VAL A 861 -21.11 17.07 -20.17
N GLU A 862 -20.76 15.79 -20.27
CA GLU A 862 -21.72 14.71 -20.57
C GLU A 862 -22.77 14.50 -19.45
N ILE A 863 -22.36 14.60 -18.19
CA ILE A 863 -23.25 14.46 -17.03
C ILE A 863 -24.19 15.67 -16.94
N ILE A 864 -23.68 16.87 -17.23
CA ILE A 864 -24.45 18.11 -17.28
C ILE A 864 -25.53 18.01 -18.37
N GLU A 865 -25.16 17.61 -19.59
CA GLU A 865 -26.10 17.44 -20.71
C GLU A 865 -27.22 16.47 -20.34
N LYS A 866 -26.90 15.33 -19.71
CA LYS A 866 -27.92 14.39 -19.25
C LYS A 866 -28.79 14.98 -18.15
N LEU A 867 -28.22 15.58 -17.11
CA LEU A 867 -29.00 16.18 -16.02
C LEU A 867 -29.98 17.23 -16.53
N LEU A 868 -29.55 18.06 -17.49
CA LEU A 868 -30.40 19.08 -18.14
C LEU A 868 -31.49 18.44 -19.02
N GLY A 869 -31.17 17.38 -19.76
CA GLY A 869 -32.13 16.67 -20.62
C GLY A 869 -33.24 15.93 -19.87
N TYR A 870 -33.09 15.68 -18.56
CA TYR A 870 -34.07 14.95 -17.74
C TYR A 870 -34.98 15.84 -16.90
N GLY A 871 -34.78 17.16 -16.82
CA GLY A 871 -35.45 17.95 -15.79
C GLY A 871 -35.95 19.35 -16.18
N ASP A 872 -37.17 19.64 -15.70
CA ASP A 872 -37.71 20.98 -15.51
C ASP A 872 -37.44 21.40 -14.04
N PHE A 873 -36.27 21.98 -13.75
CA PHE A 873 -35.94 22.45 -12.40
C PHE A 873 -35.19 23.78 -12.42
N PRO A 874 -35.30 24.60 -11.36
CA PRO A 874 -34.80 25.97 -11.42
C PRO A 874 -33.27 25.99 -11.30
N ILE A 875 -32.56 26.23 -12.40
CA ILE A 875 -31.09 26.25 -12.46
C ILE A 875 -30.46 27.63 -12.24
N GLY A 876 -31.25 28.69 -12.07
CA GLY A 876 -30.75 30.08 -12.03
C GLY A 876 -29.61 30.34 -11.04
N LYS A 877 -29.73 29.91 -9.78
CA LYS A 877 -28.65 30.09 -8.79
C LYS A 877 -27.36 29.34 -9.15
N VAL A 878 -27.48 28.19 -9.82
CA VAL A 878 -26.33 27.40 -10.26
C VAL A 878 -25.69 28.11 -11.44
N PHE A 879 -26.48 28.47 -12.45
CA PHE A 879 -26.06 29.22 -13.62
C PHE A 879 -25.30 30.51 -13.27
N LEU A 880 -25.87 31.35 -12.39
CA LEU A 880 -25.23 32.58 -11.91
C LEU A 880 -23.87 32.33 -11.24
N LYS A 881 -23.80 31.30 -10.38
CA LYS A 881 -22.55 30.95 -9.69
C LYS A 881 -21.47 30.46 -10.65
N LEU A 882 -21.83 29.72 -11.69
CA LEU A 882 -20.88 29.19 -12.67
C LEU A 882 -20.40 30.29 -13.63
N ALA A 883 -21.27 31.23 -13.99
CA ALA A 883 -20.90 32.36 -14.85
C ALA A 883 -19.75 33.20 -14.26
N GLY A 884 -19.67 33.30 -12.93
CA GLY A 884 -18.60 33.99 -12.20
C GLY A 884 -17.40 33.12 -11.79
N CYS A 885 -17.18 31.96 -12.42
CA CYS A 885 -16.06 31.06 -12.09
C CYS A 885 -15.10 30.88 -13.28
N ASP A 886 -13.84 31.30 -13.13
CA ASP A 886 -12.83 31.28 -14.21
C ASP A 886 -12.45 29.89 -14.73
N LEU A 887 -12.68 28.85 -13.93
CA LEU A 887 -12.21 27.50 -14.21
C LEU A 887 -13.22 26.65 -15.00
N ILE A 888 -14.38 27.22 -15.36
CA ILE A 888 -15.47 26.49 -16.01
C ILE A 888 -15.37 26.62 -17.53
N ASN A 889 -15.67 25.55 -18.23
CA ASN A 889 -15.69 25.53 -19.68
C ASN A 889 -16.86 26.38 -20.22
N PRO A 890 -16.62 27.33 -21.14
CA PRO A 890 -17.67 28.15 -21.75
C PRO A 890 -18.82 27.34 -22.37
N ALA A 891 -18.51 26.15 -22.92
CA ALA A 891 -19.52 25.25 -23.48
C ALA A 891 -20.56 24.79 -22.44
N VAL A 892 -20.17 24.69 -21.16
CA VAL A 892 -21.10 24.35 -20.07
C VAL A 892 -22.11 25.47 -19.84
N ILE A 893 -21.67 26.73 -19.92
CA ILE A 893 -22.56 27.88 -19.81
C ILE A 893 -23.52 27.91 -20.98
N GLU A 894 -23.02 27.75 -22.21
CA GLU A 894 -23.83 27.69 -23.43
C GLU A 894 -24.91 26.59 -23.36
N MET A 895 -24.55 25.38 -22.93
CA MET A 895 -25.51 24.27 -22.75
C MET A 895 -26.59 24.58 -21.72
N MET A 896 -26.27 25.35 -20.66
CA MET A 896 -27.23 25.68 -19.59
C MET A 896 -28.18 26.82 -19.94
N VAL A 897 -27.84 27.67 -20.92
CA VAL A 897 -28.65 28.82 -21.34
C VAL A 897 -30.06 28.41 -21.75
N VAL A 898 -30.17 27.46 -22.69
CA VAL A 898 -31.47 27.10 -23.28
C VAL A 898 -32.39 26.52 -22.20
N PRO A 899 -31.96 25.51 -21.41
CA PRO A 899 -32.75 25.02 -20.28
C PRO A 899 -33.06 26.08 -19.22
N PHE A 900 -32.18 27.07 -19.01
CA PHE A 900 -32.39 28.16 -18.06
C PHE A 900 -33.57 29.05 -18.48
N MET A 901 -33.62 29.42 -19.76
CA MET A 901 -34.71 30.24 -20.33
C MET A 901 -36.05 29.51 -20.30
N PHE A 902 -36.08 28.22 -20.62
CA PHE A 902 -37.31 27.41 -20.56
C PHE A 902 -37.85 27.23 -19.13
N ASN A 903 -36.97 27.21 -18.11
CA ASN A 903 -37.33 26.93 -16.72
C ASN A 903 -37.58 28.17 -15.84
N GLY A 904 -38.02 29.28 -16.44
CA GLY A 904 -38.39 30.50 -15.72
C GLY A 904 -37.20 31.36 -15.29
N GLY A 905 -36.06 31.22 -15.97
CA GLY A 905 -34.96 32.17 -15.87
C GLY A 905 -35.41 33.58 -16.24
N SER A 906 -35.09 34.56 -15.39
CA SER A 906 -35.46 35.95 -15.66
C SER A 906 -34.37 36.68 -16.44
N SER A 907 -34.78 37.75 -17.10
CA SER A 907 -33.90 38.72 -17.73
C SER A 907 -32.81 39.25 -16.83
N ASN A 908 -33.17 39.49 -15.57
CA ASN A 908 -32.28 40.05 -14.55
C ASN A 908 -31.15 39.07 -14.25
N ASP A 909 -31.42 37.77 -14.29
CA ASP A 909 -30.41 36.74 -14.04
C ASP A 909 -29.38 36.66 -15.19
N ILE A 910 -29.76 36.90 -16.45
CA ILE A 910 -28.79 37.01 -17.55
C ILE A 910 -27.91 38.24 -17.37
N GLY A 911 -28.50 39.37 -16.98
CA GLY A 911 -27.76 40.58 -16.64
C GLY A 911 -26.79 40.39 -15.45
N GLU A 912 -27.19 39.61 -14.45
CA GLU A 912 -26.37 39.26 -13.29
C GLU A 912 -25.26 38.25 -13.65
N ALA A 913 -25.54 37.29 -14.55
CA ALA A 913 -24.52 36.38 -15.11
C ALA A 913 -23.46 37.13 -15.92
N LEU A 914 -23.87 38.07 -16.79
CA LEU A 914 -22.97 38.97 -17.51
C LEU A 914 -22.15 39.84 -16.55
N THR A 915 -22.77 40.33 -15.47
CA THR A 915 -22.06 41.07 -14.41
C THR A 915 -21.01 40.19 -13.73
N SER A 916 -21.31 38.91 -13.52
CA SER A 916 -20.39 37.96 -12.91
C SER A 916 -19.21 37.64 -13.84
N ALA A 917 -19.46 37.48 -15.15
CA ALA A 917 -18.42 37.34 -16.17
C ALA A 917 -17.54 38.60 -16.29
N ILE A 918 -18.15 39.80 -16.20
CA ILE A 918 -17.43 41.08 -16.10
C ILE A 918 -16.54 41.13 -14.86
N GLY A 919 -17.03 40.68 -13.71
CA GLY A 919 -16.28 40.71 -12.45
C GLY A 919 -14.98 39.90 -12.49
N ILE A 920 -14.93 38.86 -13.33
CA ILE A 920 -13.76 37.99 -13.51
C ILE A 920 -12.96 38.27 -14.80
N ASP A 921 -13.40 39.22 -15.63
CA ASP A 921 -12.80 39.57 -16.94
C ASP A 921 -12.66 38.39 -17.91
N ASN A 922 -13.65 37.49 -17.95
CA ASN A 922 -13.66 36.29 -18.81
C ASN A 922 -14.42 36.54 -20.12
N GLU A 923 -13.68 36.73 -21.22
CA GLU A 923 -14.24 37.01 -22.56
C GLU A 923 -15.14 35.89 -23.09
N GLU A 924 -14.76 34.63 -22.89
CA GLU A 924 -15.46 33.50 -23.49
C GLU A 924 -16.84 33.31 -22.85
N HIS A 925 -16.93 33.46 -21.52
CA HIS A 925 -18.22 33.49 -20.82
C HIS A 925 -19.08 34.66 -21.28
N PHE A 926 -18.47 35.83 -21.49
CA PHE A 926 -19.17 37.01 -21.99
C PHE A 926 -19.72 36.79 -23.40
N LYS A 927 -18.94 36.21 -24.31
CA LYS A 927 -19.33 35.87 -25.69
C LYS A 927 -20.49 34.88 -25.72
N CYS A 928 -20.50 33.87 -24.86
CA CYS A 928 -21.62 32.92 -24.78
C CYS A 928 -22.94 33.56 -24.33
N LEU A 929 -22.87 34.56 -23.42
CA LEU A 929 -24.05 35.20 -22.85
C LEU A 929 -24.57 36.40 -23.67
N TRP A 930 -23.69 37.07 -24.42
CA TRP A 930 -23.98 38.32 -25.12
C TRP A 930 -25.14 38.24 -26.14
N PRO A 931 -25.21 37.24 -27.05
CA PRO A 931 -26.27 37.19 -28.07
C PRO A 931 -27.68 37.18 -27.47
N LEU A 932 -27.83 36.51 -26.32
CA LEU A 932 -29.12 36.33 -25.64
C LEU A 932 -29.58 37.61 -24.94
N TYR A 933 -28.62 38.38 -24.44
CA TYR A 933 -28.87 39.71 -23.89
C TYR A 933 -29.23 40.70 -25.00
N GLU A 934 -28.56 40.61 -26.15
CA GLU A 934 -28.81 41.52 -27.28
C GLU A 934 -30.20 41.32 -27.92
N GLU A 935 -30.64 40.07 -28.09
CA GLU A 935 -31.96 39.76 -28.67
C GLU A 935 -33.13 40.20 -27.80
N ASN A 936 -32.97 40.17 -26.46
CA ASN A 936 -34.09 40.33 -25.54
C ASN A 936 -34.10 41.64 -24.73
N TYR A 937 -32.96 42.35 -24.58
CA TYR A 937 -32.81 43.39 -23.54
C TYR A 937 -32.12 44.69 -23.96
N LYS A 938 -32.31 45.15 -25.20
CA LYS A 938 -31.82 46.46 -25.65
C LYS A 938 -32.35 47.67 -24.85
N GLN A 939 -33.35 47.55 -23.96
CA GLN A 939 -34.04 48.73 -23.39
C GLN A 939 -34.19 48.84 -21.85
N ASP A 940 -33.96 47.80 -21.03
CA ASP A 940 -34.49 47.83 -19.64
C ASP A 940 -33.50 47.68 -18.45
N HIS A 941 -32.17 47.74 -18.63
CA HIS A 941 -31.24 47.69 -17.48
C HIS A 941 -30.62 49.04 -17.10
N VAL A 942 -30.82 49.38 -15.82
CA VAL A 942 -30.59 50.69 -15.19
C VAL A 942 -29.12 51.09 -15.03
N GLU A 943 -28.11 50.27 -15.34
CA GLU A 943 -26.70 50.71 -15.49
C GLU A 943 -26.04 50.02 -16.71
N PRO A 944 -25.53 50.78 -17.70
CA PRO A 944 -24.85 50.22 -18.87
C PRO A 944 -23.70 49.25 -18.53
N LEU A 945 -23.67 48.06 -19.15
CA LEU A 945 -22.62 47.03 -18.95
C LEU A 945 -21.20 47.58 -19.12
N LEU A 946 -21.01 48.53 -20.03
CA LEU A 946 -19.74 49.22 -20.26
C LEU A 946 -19.22 49.97 -19.01
N ILE A 947 -20.12 50.64 -18.28
CA ILE A 947 -19.76 51.37 -17.05
C ILE A 947 -19.37 50.38 -15.96
N ARG A 948 -20.08 49.26 -15.87
CA ARG A 948 -19.79 48.20 -14.92
C ARG A 948 -18.44 47.52 -15.23
N ALA A 949 -18.14 47.25 -16.49
CA ALA A 949 -16.85 46.71 -16.93
C ALA A 949 -15.69 47.65 -16.57
N MET A 950 -15.85 48.96 -16.78
CA MET A 950 -14.86 49.95 -16.34
C MET A 950 -14.66 49.96 -14.81
N ARG A 951 -15.74 49.83 -14.03
CA ARG A 951 -15.66 49.78 -12.56
C ARG A 951 -14.91 48.54 -12.05
N PHE A 952 -15.18 47.37 -12.64
CA PHE A 952 -14.48 46.13 -12.32
C PHE A 952 -13.08 46.04 -12.95
N LYS A 953 -12.71 46.99 -13.82
CA LYS A 953 -11.45 46.99 -14.60
C LYS A 953 -11.31 45.72 -15.45
N ALA A 954 -12.41 45.31 -16.07
CA ALA A 954 -12.46 44.16 -16.97
C ALA A 954 -11.95 44.56 -18.36
N PHE A 955 -10.62 44.55 -18.55
CA PHE A 955 -9.96 45.11 -19.73
C PHE A 955 -10.36 44.37 -21.00
N ALA A 956 -10.40 43.03 -20.94
CA ALA A 956 -10.67 42.16 -22.07
C ALA A 956 -12.12 42.32 -22.56
N ILE A 957 -13.07 42.37 -21.62
CA ILE A 957 -14.48 42.57 -21.94
C ILE A 957 -14.76 43.99 -22.46
N ILE A 958 -14.02 45.01 -22.00
CA ILE A 958 -14.16 46.39 -22.52
C ILE A 958 -13.76 46.45 -24.00
N GLU A 959 -12.66 45.81 -24.38
CA GLU A 959 -12.23 45.76 -25.78
C GLU A 959 -13.25 45.00 -26.63
N LEU A 960 -13.70 43.85 -26.16
CA LEU A 960 -14.73 43.04 -26.81
C LEU A 960 -16.05 43.84 -27.02
N LEU A 961 -16.50 44.57 -26.01
CA LEU A 961 -17.69 45.42 -26.07
C LEU A 961 -17.57 46.53 -27.12
N LEU A 962 -16.36 47.07 -27.32
CA LEU A 962 -16.09 48.07 -28.37
C LEU A 962 -16.04 47.44 -29.76
N GLU A 963 -15.52 46.22 -29.88
CA GLU A 963 -15.40 45.47 -31.14
C GLU A 963 -16.76 44.95 -31.66
N ILE A 964 -17.63 44.45 -30.78
CA ILE A 964 -18.96 43.91 -31.15
C ILE A 964 -19.90 45.00 -31.70
N GLY A 965 -19.61 46.28 -31.43
CA GLY A 965 -20.00 47.36 -32.34
C GLY A 965 -21.49 47.67 -32.43
N ASN A 966 -22.14 48.05 -31.31
CA ASN A 966 -23.35 48.89 -31.35
C ASN A 966 -23.64 49.60 -30.01
N LEU A 967 -22.60 50.06 -29.32
CA LEU A 967 -22.76 50.79 -28.06
C LEU A 967 -23.09 52.25 -28.33
N ASP A 968 -24.29 52.69 -27.94
CA ASP A 968 -24.64 54.12 -27.95
C ASP A 968 -23.91 54.85 -26.81
N LEU A 969 -22.63 55.16 -27.05
CA LEU A 969 -21.77 55.89 -26.12
C LEU A 969 -22.40 57.22 -25.68
N ARG A 970 -23.25 57.83 -26.52
CA ARG A 970 -23.96 59.08 -26.21
C ARG A 970 -25.04 58.89 -25.18
N SER A 971 -25.86 57.85 -25.31
CA SER A 971 -26.85 57.52 -24.29
C SER A 971 -26.20 57.05 -22.99
N ILE A 972 -25.08 56.33 -23.06
CA ILE A 972 -24.32 55.86 -21.88
C ILE A 972 -23.69 57.05 -21.11
N ASP A 973 -23.06 57.99 -21.81
CA ASP A 973 -22.51 59.19 -21.16
C ASP A 973 -23.62 60.09 -20.60
N GLN A 974 -24.74 60.24 -21.31
CA GLN A 974 -25.92 60.93 -20.77
C GLN A 974 -26.50 60.21 -19.54
N TRP A 975 -26.46 58.88 -19.52
CA TRP A 975 -26.89 58.09 -18.37
C TRP A 975 -25.99 58.37 -17.15
N CYS A 976 -24.66 58.44 -17.32
CA CYS A 976 -23.71 58.85 -16.26
C CYS A 976 -24.08 60.22 -15.69
N ILE A 977 -24.48 61.16 -16.57
CA ILE A 977 -24.85 62.53 -16.19
C ILE A 977 -26.22 62.59 -15.49
N ARG A 978 -27.17 61.73 -15.88
CA ARG A 978 -28.56 61.72 -15.37
C ARG A 978 -28.70 60.96 -14.04
N ASN A 979 -28.01 59.84 -13.85
CA ASN A 979 -28.15 58.97 -12.68
C ASN A 979 -27.21 59.38 -11.53
N LYS A 980 -27.41 60.60 -11.03
CA LYS A 980 -26.59 61.29 -10.02
C LYS A 980 -26.60 60.69 -8.61
N ASN A 981 -27.44 59.68 -8.32
CA ASN A 981 -27.70 59.17 -6.96
C ASN A 981 -27.52 57.64 -6.80
N ALA A 982 -26.85 56.94 -7.72
CA ALA A 982 -26.82 55.47 -7.73
C ALA A 982 -25.65 54.81 -6.96
N THR A 983 -24.91 55.53 -6.09
CA THR A 983 -23.83 54.94 -5.27
C THR A 983 -24.10 55.08 -3.76
N PRO A 984 -23.98 53.99 -2.96
CA PRO A 984 -24.13 54.06 -1.49
C PRO A 984 -22.98 54.76 -0.76
N ASN A 985 -21.88 55.06 -1.46
CA ASN A 985 -20.80 55.89 -0.93
C ASN A 985 -20.78 57.22 -1.69
N GLU A 986 -21.22 58.25 -0.98
CA GLU A 986 -21.19 59.70 -1.22
C GLU A 986 -20.58 60.22 -2.56
N ASN A 987 -21.47 60.80 -3.39
CA ASN A 987 -21.25 61.99 -4.24
C ASN A 987 -20.16 61.97 -5.34
N ASP A 988 -19.85 60.83 -5.95
CA ASP A 988 -19.01 60.80 -7.16
C ASP A 988 -19.84 60.98 -8.45
N ASN A 989 -19.71 62.14 -9.13
CA ASN A 989 -20.27 62.44 -10.47
C ASN A 989 -19.21 62.40 -11.61
N PRO A 990 -18.62 61.25 -11.97
CA PRO A 990 -17.71 61.16 -13.11
C PRO A 990 -18.48 60.98 -14.44
N THR A 991 -18.06 61.67 -15.50
CA THR A 991 -18.51 61.34 -16.88
C THR A 991 -17.84 60.05 -17.36
N LEU A 992 -18.31 59.47 -18.47
CA LEU A 992 -17.71 58.25 -19.03
C LEU A 992 -16.22 58.46 -19.38
N LEU A 993 -15.85 59.69 -19.77
CA LEU A 993 -14.47 60.09 -20.02
C LEU A 993 -13.60 60.15 -18.75
N HIS A 994 -14.18 60.54 -17.60
CA HIS A 994 -13.48 60.53 -16.31
C HIS A 994 -13.21 59.09 -15.85
N LEU A 995 -14.20 58.20 -15.99
CA LEU A 995 -14.07 56.77 -15.67
C LEU A 995 -13.01 56.11 -16.56
N ALA A 996 -13.02 56.37 -17.87
CA ALA A 996 -12.02 55.84 -18.81
C ALA A 996 -10.59 56.34 -18.52
N ALA A 997 -10.46 57.59 -18.07
CA ALA A 997 -9.18 58.18 -17.65
C ALA A 997 -8.66 57.63 -16.32
N GLU A 998 -9.54 57.29 -15.38
CA GLU A 998 -9.20 56.68 -14.09
C GLU A 998 -8.70 55.24 -14.24
N THR A 999 -9.31 54.50 -15.16
CA THR A 999 -9.07 53.07 -15.43
C THR A 999 -7.94 52.81 -16.43
N ASN A 1000 -7.37 53.87 -17.01
CA ASN A 1000 -6.26 53.85 -17.98
C ASN A 1000 -6.58 53.14 -19.32
N HIS A 1001 -7.83 53.16 -19.79
CA HIS A 1001 -8.20 52.57 -21.09
C HIS A 1001 -8.07 53.57 -22.24
N LEU A 1002 -6.96 53.50 -22.97
CA LEU A 1002 -6.71 54.38 -24.11
C LEU A 1002 -7.75 54.22 -25.22
N ALA A 1003 -8.17 52.99 -25.54
CA ALA A 1003 -9.12 52.69 -26.62
C ALA A 1003 -10.48 53.37 -26.42
N VAL A 1004 -11.02 53.30 -25.20
CA VAL A 1004 -12.27 53.98 -24.82
C VAL A 1004 -12.08 55.50 -24.91
N VAL A 1005 -10.99 56.04 -24.36
CA VAL A 1005 -10.71 57.49 -24.44
C VAL A 1005 -10.63 57.95 -25.89
N THR A 1006 -9.97 57.19 -26.77
CA THR A 1006 -9.89 57.52 -28.20
C THR A 1006 -11.23 57.41 -28.90
N ALA A 1007 -12.05 56.39 -28.59
CA ALA A 1007 -13.38 56.22 -29.17
C ALA A 1007 -14.34 57.35 -28.75
N LEU A 1008 -14.29 57.76 -27.48
CA LEU A 1008 -15.06 58.89 -26.96
C LEU A 1008 -14.62 60.20 -27.62
N LEU A 1009 -13.31 60.48 -27.68
CA LEU A 1009 -12.80 61.72 -28.28
C LEU A 1009 -12.98 61.80 -29.79
N ALA A 1010 -13.16 60.66 -30.47
CA ALA A 1010 -13.52 60.62 -31.89
C ALA A 1010 -14.95 61.13 -32.17
N THR A 1011 -15.76 61.35 -31.14
CA THR A 1011 -17.12 61.88 -31.27
C THR A 1011 -17.18 63.38 -30.96
N ASP A 1012 -17.89 64.14 -31.80
CA ASP A 1012 -17.92 65.62 -31.71
C ASP A 1012 -18.69 66.18 -30.50
N TRP A 1013 -19.45 65.34 -29.80
CA TRP A 1013 -20.36 65.77 -28.73
C TRP A 1013 -19.78 65.63 -27.32
N ILE A 1014 -18.60 65.01 -27.15
CA ILE A 1014 -17.93 64.90 -25.86
C ILE A 1014 -17.08 66.14 -25.60
N ASP A 1015 -17.22 66.75 -24.41
CA ASP A 1015 -16.37 67.85 -24.00
C ASP A 1015 -15.21 67.40 -23.08
N PRO A 1016 -13.95 67.38 -23.55
CA PRO A 1016 -12.80 66.95 -22.77
C PRO A 1016 -12.47 67.89 -21.60
N SER A 1017 -12.97 69.14 -21.63
CA SER A 1017 -12.84 70.11 -20.55
C SER A 1017 -13.93 70.00 -19.48
N SER A 1018 -14.86 69.06 -19.62
CA SER A 1018 -15.86 68.78 -18.59
C SER A 1018 -15.16 68.52 -17.26
N LYS A 1019 -15.63 69.17 -16.21
CA LYS A 1019 -15.13 68.99 -14.85
C LYS A 1019 -16.07 68.07 -14.07
N ASP A 1020 -15.49 67.16 -13.31
CA ASP A 1020 -16.21 66.41 -12.28
C ASP A 1020 -16.62 67.33 -11.10
N TRP A 1021 -17.31 66.77 -10.11
CA TRP A 1021 -17.73 67.48 -8.90
C TRP A 1021 -16.58 68.01 -8.04
N ARG A 1022 -15.36 67.46 -8.18
CA ARG A 1022 -14.12 67.96 -7.55
C ARG A 1022 -13.45 69.06 -8.37
N GLY A 1023 -14.07 69.51 -9.45
CA GLY A 1023 -13.52 70.50 -10.38
C GLY A 1023 -12.38 69.97 -11.24
N LYS A 1024 -12.15 68.65 -11.27
CA LYS A 1024 -11.07 68.00 -12.01
C LYS A 1024 -11.56 67.61 -13.39
N THR A 1025 -10.70 67.79 -14.38
CA THR A 1025 -10.95 67.29 -15.73
C THR A 1025 -10.50 65.82 -15.86
N ALA A 1026 -10.95 65.12 -16.89
CA ALA A 1026 -10.42 63.79 -17.22
C ALA A 1026 -8.88 63.79 -17.39
N LEU A 1027 -8.30 64.92 -17.83
CA LEU A 1027 -6.85 65.10 -17.92
C LEU A 1027 -6.19 65.11 -16.54
N ASP A 1028 -6.82 65.71 -15.53
CA ASP A 1028 -6.31 65.76 -14.16
C ASP A 1028 -6.41 64.39 -13.48
N ILE A 1029 -7.46 63.62 -13.79
CA ILE A 1029 -7.58 62.22 -13.37
C ILE A 1029 -6.47 61.38 -14.02
N ALA A 1030 -6.28 61.47 -15.34
CA ALA A 1030 -5.22 60.75 -16.04
C ALA A 1030 -3.81 61.09 -15.51
N ARG A 1031 -3.57 62.35 -15.13
CA ARG A 1031 -2.31 62.77 -14.47
C ARG A 1031 -2.16 62.15 -13.09
N LYS A 1032 -3.21 62.18 -12.26
CA LYS A 1032 -3.21 61.59 -10.92
C LYS A 1032 -2.91 60.09 -10.98
N HIS A 1033 -3.49 59.39 -11.95
CA HIS A 1033 -3.30 57.95 -12.17
C HIS A 1033 -2.07 57.62 -13.05
N ARG A 1034 -1.24 58.62 -13.38
CA ARG A 1034 0.02 58.49 -14.15
C ARG A 1034 -0.12 57.83 -15.54
N CYS A 1035 -1.27 58.02 -16.18
CA CYS A 1035 -1.65 57.44 -17.48
C CYS A 1035 -1.03 58.23 -18.65
N LYS A 1036 0.28 58.08 -18.92
CA LYS A 1036 1.04 58.91 -19.88
C LYS A 1036 0.43 58.97 -21.29
N ALA A 1037 -0.08 57.85 -21.81
CA ALA A 1037 -0.67 57.78 -23.14
C ALA A 1037 -1.97 58.60 -23.24
N ILE A 1038 -2.86 58.43 -22.26
CA ILE A 1038 -4.13 59.18 -22.15
C ILE A 1038 -3.87 60.68 -21.96
N VAL A 1039 -2.89 61.05 -21.13
CA VAL A 1039 -2.48 62.45 -20.95
C VAL A 1039 -2.05 63.08 -22.28
N LYS A 1040 -1.33 62.34 -23.13
CA LYS A 1040 -0.91 62.82 -24.46
C LYS A 1040 -2.11 63.03 -25.38
N VAL A 1041 -3.04 62.06 -25.43
CA VAL A 1041 -4.23 62.13 -26.28
C VAL A 1041 -5.20 63.23 -25.85
N LEU A 1042 -5.47 63.36 -24.54
CA LEU A 1042 -6.35 64.41 -24.00
C LEU A 1042 -5.76 65.81 -24.20
N LYS A 1043 -4.43 65.98 -24.06
CA LYS A 1043 -3.78 67.27 -24.37
C LYS A 1043 -3.88 67.62 -25.85
N ALA A 1044 -3.59 66.68 -26.74
CA ALA A 1044 -3.67 66.92 -28.18
C ALA A 1044 -5.10 67.31 -28.63
N HIS A 1045 -6.13 66.67 -28.06
CA HIS A 1045 -7.53 67.04 -28.33
C HIS A 1045 -7.92 68.39 -27.71
N ALA A 1046 -7.46 68.71 -26.50
CA ALA A 1046 -7.69 70.01 -25.87
C ALA A 1046 -7.06 71.16 -26.67
N GLU A 1047 -5.84 70.96 -27.20
CA GLU A 1047 -5.15 71.92 -28.06
C GLU A 1047 -5.88 72.10 -29.41
N LYS A 1048 -6.33 71.00 -30.04
CA LYS A 1048 -7.12 71.05 -31.28
C LYS A 1048 -8.42 71.83 -31.11
N LYS A 1049 -9.15 71.61 -30.01
CA LYS A 1049 -10.40 72.32 -29.71
C LYS A 1049 -10.18 73.79 -29.37
N SER A 1050 -9.05 74.14 -28.74
CA SER A 1050 -8.68 75.55 -28.49
C SER A 1050 -8.30 76.28 -29.79
N ILE A 1051 -7.73 75.58 -30.77
CA ILE A 1051 -7.42 76.14 -32.09
C ILE A 1051 -8.72 76.35 -32.89
N ASP A 1052 -9.67 75.41 -32.86
CA ASP A 1052 -10.98 75.55 -33.51
C ASP A 1052 -11.85 76.68 -32.92
N LEU A 1053 -11.71 76.98 -31.61
CA LEU A 1053 -12.38 78.10 -30.93
C LEU A 1053 -11.68 79.45 -31.17
N ALA A 1054 -10.38 79.46 -31.43
CA ALA A 1054 -9.63 80.68 -31.76
C ALA A 1054 -9.76 81.10 -33.24
N GLY A 1055 -10.26 80.20 -34.09
CA GLY A 1055 -10.56 80.46 -35.51
C GLY A 1055 -12.02 80.82 -35.82
N ARG A 1056 -12.88 81.03 -34.81
CA ARG A 1056 -14.28 81.48 -34.96
C ARG A 1056 -14.49 82.92 -34.53
#